data_AF-A0A938P4N7-F1
#
_entry.id   AF-A0A938P4N7-F1
#
_cell.length_a   1.000
_cell.length_b   1.000
_cell.length_c   1.000
_cell.angle_alpha   90.00
_cell.angle_beta   90.00
_cell.angle_gamma   90.00
#
_symmetry.space_group_name_H-M   'P 1'
#
loop_
_entity.id
_entity.type
_entity.pdbx_description
1 polymer ?
#
loop_
_entity_poly.entity_id
_entity_poly.type
_entity_poly.pdbx_seq_one_letter_code
_entity_poly.pdbx_strand_id
1 'polypeptide(L)'
;MIDTFFSSGTLDSPAAFLTSFLIGIAFGVALERAGFGSSKRLAGIFYFRDMAVMKVMFTAVIVAMLGVSYAKAFGWVTADNVYFLHTLVAAQVAGGLIFGVGFVMGGWCPGTAAVGAASGKIDAAVFLVGAVGGSILYNELYPVVAPLTANDSGVVFGFESLGVSEAGFAFAFTLIAVGCFWGAEVIERRRTGSAGYLNSRFLPVFSAVLMIGAFGLFAARPEQPAAPAAAAQEAVLLTGMQEGADHIGPEDLADRLMGGDASLLPVDIRTPEEFAQFHIRSAVNIQVADLPAALAPHKNRGVIVLYSNGMTHPAQARDSLARLGFGNVYMLTDGLAGFLDACLKPVSLRGEPVPPVQAAKIRAWRAFFLSAPPPVAAPAAALAAETLPAEVESNWLAQRLGSPDVKIIDLRPQPEYNSGHVPGALSLNIESLRGCVGGIPSMLLPANLLAAHFSLMGLRREDALVVIWGDKIQDATLVGMACERLGHRRYAVLRGGFVKWQSEKRPLDTGLPVVTPTSYPAPETADAFTVTAREVLAAMGKTGSVILDVRPADYYTGRKRDEARGGHVPGAVNRPFSDDVAKGDTFSTLKPVQELADAYAKLIPSKDSPVIVHCRTGHQASQTYFVLTRLLGYSRVRWYDAGWTEWAARPELPVSSETPMPEAAK
;
A
#
# COMPACT_ATOMS: atom_id res chain seq x y z
N MET A 1 0.63 19.53 0.85
CA MET A 1 1.66 20.05 -0.09
C MET A 1 2.80 19.06 -0.29
N ILE A 2 3.27 18.34 0.74
CA ILE A 2 4.31 17.29 0.59
C ILE A 2 3.76 16.03 -0.10
N ASP A 3 2.51 15.62 0.20
CA ASP A 3 1.91 14.43 -0.41
C ASP A 3 1.64 14.55 -1.93
N THR A 4 1.45 15.77 -2.45
CA THR A 4 1.18 15.99 -3.88
C THR A 4 2.42 15.85 -4.77
N PHE A 5 3.63 16.05 -4.23
CA PHE A 5 4.88 15.89 -4.98
C PHE A 5 5.49 14.48 -4.84
N PHE A 6 5.28 13.80 -3.71
CA PHE A 6 5.65 12.38 -3.56
C PHE A 6 4.76 11.48 -4.44
N SER A 7 3.45 11.73 -4.48
CA SER A 7 2.51 10.95 -5.30
C SER A 7 2.71 11.10 -6.82
N SER A 8 3.39 12.15 -7.28
CA SER A 8 3.71 12.37 -8.70
C SER A 8 5.08 11.80 -9.11
N GLY A 9 5.79 11.08 -8.22
CA GLY A 9 7.10 10.47 -8.51
C GLY A 9 8.24 11.47 -8.75
N THR A 10 8.00 12.77 -8.54
CA THR A 10 8.97 13.83 -8.82
C THR A 10 10.01 13.99 -7.71
N LEU A 11 9.72 13.51 -6.50
CA LEU A 11 10.63 13.57 -5.34
C LEU A 11 11.36 12.25 -5.01
N ASP A 12 11.15 11.18 -5.77
CA ASP A 12 11.73 9.85 -5.48
C ASP A 12 13.17 9.68 -6.00
N SER A 13 13.71 10.70 -6.68
CA SER A 13 15.07 10.65 -7.20
C SER A 13 16.11 11.13 -6.16
N PRO A 14 17.33 10.57 -6.15
CA PRO A 14 18.43 11.10 -5.34
C PRO A 14 18.68 12.60 -5.57
N ALA A 15 18.41 13.09 -6.79
CA ALA A 15 18.50 14.50 -7.14
C ALA A 15 17.46 15.35 -6.40
N ALA A 16 16.23 14.86 -6.27
CA ALA A 16 15.19 15.56 -5.52
C ALA A 16 15.51 15.65 -4.04
N PHE A 17 16.01 14.57 -3.41
CA PHE A 17 16.48 14.62 -2.03
C PHE A 17 17.61 15.64 -1.84
N LEU A 18 18.56 15.71 -2.78
CA LEU A 18 19.61 16.71 -2.75
C LEU A 18 19.04 18.12 -2.90
N THR A 19 18.09 18.35 -3.81
CA THR A 19 17.44 19.64 -4.00
C THR A 19 16.66 20.06 -2.75
N SER A 20 15.85 19.18 -2.16
CA SER A 20 15.12 19.43 -0.91
C SER A 20 16.07 19.71 0.25
N PHE A 21 17.20 19.01 0.33
CA PHE A 21 18.24 19.25 1.33
C PHE A 21 18.87 20.64 1.17
N LEU A 22 19.23 21.04 -0.05
CA LEU A 22 19.78 22.37 -0.34
C LEU A 22 18.77 23.49 -0.06
N ILE A 23 17.50 23.29 -0.43
CA ILE A 23 16.40 24.22 -0.11
C ILE A 23 16.24 24.34 1.41
N GLY A 24 16.28 23.23 2.14
CA GLY A 24 16.22 23.21 3.60
C GLY A 24 17.36 23.99 4.25
N ILE A 25 18.61 23.82 3.76
CA ILE A 25 19.76 24.61 4.21
C ILE A 25 19.54 26.10 3.94
N ALA A 26 19.14 26.46 2.71
CA ALA A 26 18.91 27.86 2.33
C ALA A 26 17.82 28.50 3.20
N PHE A 27 16.74 27.77 3.48
CA PHE A 27 15.67 28.20 4.36
C PHE A 27 16.15 28.39 5.80
N GLY A 28 16.92 27.43 6.35
CA GLY A 28 17.51 27.53 7.68
C GLY A 28 18.44 28.75 7.82
N VAL A 29 19.28 29.01 6.83
CA VAL A 29 20.16 30.20 6.78
C VAL A 29 19.32 31.49 6.77
N ALA A 30 18.24 31.52 6.01
CA ALA A 30 17.35 32.69 5.96
C ALA A 30 16.69 32.95 7.32
N LEU A 31 16.21 31.91 8.01
CA LEU A 31 15.61 32.02 9.35
C LEU A 31 16.62 32.49 10.40
N GLU A 32 17.84 31.93 10.39
CA GLU A 32 18.89 32.33 11.34
C GLU A 32 19.28 33.80 11.12
N ARG A 33 19.45 34.23 9.87
CA ARG A 33 19.72 35.65 9.53
C ARG A 33 18.56 36.58 9.92
N ALA A 34 17.32 36.11 9.85
CA ALA A 34 16.16 36.84 10.31
C ALA A 34 16.08 36.94 11.85
N GLY A 35 16.94 36.23 12.58
CA GLY A 35 16.98 36.21 14.05
C GLY A 35 15.97 35.27 14.69
N PHE A 36 15.38 34.36 13.90
CA PHE A 36 14.38 33.40 14.36
C PHE A 36 14.99 32.28 15.19
N GLY A 37 16.31 32.14 15.20
CA GLY A 37 17.02 31.31 16.16
C GLY A 37 17.04 31.88 17.58
N SER A 38 16.35 32.97 17.93
CA SER A 38 16.38 33.57 19.27
C SER A 38 14.99 33.71 19.90
N SER A 39 14.76 32.97 20.99
CA SER A 39 13.51 33.06 21.78
C SER A 39 13.17 34.47 22.23
N LYS A 40 14.18 35.26 22.61
CA LYS A 40 14.02 36.67 23.02
C LYS A 40 13.51 37.55 21.88
N ARG A 41 13.94 37.30 20.65
CA ARG A 41 13.46 38.04 19.47
C ARG A 41 12.05 37.60 19.08
N LEU A 42 11.80 36.29 19.12
CA LEU A 42 10.48 35.71 18.83
C LEU A 42 9.40 36.20 19.81
N ALA A 43 9.68 36.15 21.12
CA ALA A 43 8.77 36.68 22.15
C ALA A 43 8.69 38.22 22.13
N GLY A 44 9.65 38.89 21.49
CA GLY A 44 9.75 40.35 21.40
C GLY A 44 8.54 41.02 20.74
N ILE A 45 7.79 40.28 19.92
CA ILE A 45 6.54 40.76 19.29
C ILE A 45 5.49 41.14 20.33
N PHE A 46 5.33 40.35 21.38
CA PHE A 46 4.33 40.59 22.44
C PHE A 46 4.66 41.79 23.32
N TYR A 47 5.94 42.16 23.37
CA TYR A 47 6.42 43.33 24.11
C TYR A 47 6.61 44.56 23.21
N PHE A 48 6.25 44.45 21.93
CA PHE A 48 6.47 45.48 20.92
C PHE A 48 7.93 45.94 20.81
N ARG A 49 8.89 45.06 21.13
CA ARG A 49 10.33 45.34 21.09
C ARG A 49 10.98 44.91 19.78
N ASP A 50 10.50 43.82 19.19
CA ASP A 50 10.99 43.29 17.92
C ASP A 50 9.81 42.72 17.12
N MET A 51 9.54 43.31 15.96
CA MET A 51 8.43 42.94 15.07
C MET A 51 8.87 42.04 13.91
N ALA A 52 10.04 41.42 14.00
CA ALA A 52 10.55 40.50 12.97
C ALA A 52 9.55 39.37 12.67
N VAL A 53 8.89 38.81 13.69
CA VAL A 53 7.90 37.73 13.52
C VAL A 53 6.76 38.17 12.60
N MET A 54 6.16 39.33 12.87
CA MET A 54 5.08 39.88 12.05
C MET A 54 5.56 40.18 10.63
N LYS A 55 6.72 40.85 10.49
CA LYS A 55 7.28 41.22 9.19
C LYS A 55 7.53 40.01 8.30
N VAL A 56 8.14 38.96 8.82
CA VAL A 56 8.46 37.73 8.07
C VAL A 56 7.21 36.92 7.76
N MET A 57 6.29 36.75 8.72
CA MET A 57 5.05 35.97 8.51
C MET A 57 4.14 36.59 7.46
N PHE A 58 3.86 37.90 7.54
CA PHE A 58 3.05 38.56 6.53
C PHE A 58 3.73 38.55 5.15
N THR A 59 5.06 38.69 5.09
CA THR A 59 5.79 38.56 3.83
C THR A 59 5.64 37.15 3.24
N ALA A 60 5.83 36.11 4.04
CA ALA A 60 5.69 34.73 3.59
C ALA A 60 4.26 34.42 3.09
N VAL A 61 3.25 34.85 3.85
CA VAL A 61 1.84 34.67 3.48
C VAL A 61 1.52 35.39 2.16
N ILE A 62 1.98 36.62 1.97
CA ILE A 62 1.71 37.38 0.74
C ILE A 62 2.43 36.78 -0.45
N VAL A 63 3.72 36.44 -0.31
CA VAL A 63 4.48 35.83 -1.39
C VAL A 63 3.87 34.49 -1.80
N ALA A 64 3.43 33.68 -0.83
CA ALA A 64 2.74 32.43 -1.11
C ALA A 64 1.37 32.66 -1.77
N MET A 65 0.55 33.56 -1.22
CA MET A 65 -0.78 33.88 -1.73
C MET A 65 -0.71 34.42 -3.18
N LEU A 66 0.15 35.41 -3.44
CA LEU A 66 0.35 35.95 -4.78
C LEU A 66 0.99 34.90 -5.70
N GLY A 67 2.00 34.17 -5.23
CA GLY A 67 2.69 33.15 -6.00
C GLY A 67 1.77 32.03 -6.48
N VAL A 68 0.95 31.49 -5.57
CA VAL A 68 -0.06 30.48 -5.91
C VAL A 68 -1.14 31.05 -6.83
N SER A 69 -1.58 32.30 -6.59
CA SER A 69 -2.56 32.96 -7.46
C SER A 69 -2.05 33.14 -8.89
N TYR A 70 -0.79 33.55 -9.05
CA TYR A 70 -0.14 33.63 -10.36
C TYR A 70 0.08 32.25 -10.98
N ALA A 71 0.52 31.26 -10.21
CA ALA A 71 0.68 29.89 -10.70
C ALA A 71 -0.65 29.29 -11.19
N LYS A 72 -1.76 29.57 -10.49
CA LYS A 72 -3.13 29.26 -10.96
C LYS A 72 -3.48 30.04 -12.22
N ALA A 73 -3.15 31.33 -12.29
CA ALA A 73 -3.42 32.16 -13.46
C ALA A 73 -2.66 31.71 -14.72
N PHE A 74 -1.43 31.22 -14.57
CA PHE A 74 -0.61 30.66 -15.65
C PHE A 74 -0.91 29.18 -15.97
N GLY A 75 -1.83 28.54 -15.23
CA GLY A 75 -2.19 27.13 -15.41
C GLY A 75 -1.13 26.14 -14.92
N TRP A 76 -0.15 26.57 -14.14
CA TRP A 76 0.87 25.69 -13.54
C TRP A 76 0.34 24.88 -12.35
N VAL A 77 -0.71 25.37 -11.71
CA VAL A 77 -1.36 24.73 -10.56
C VAL A 77 -2.87 24.71 -10.77
N THR A 78 -3.47 23.52 -10.76
CA THR A 78 -4.93 23.34 -10.75
C THR A 78 -5.46 23.35 -9.32
N ALA A 79 -6.75 23.65 -9.15
CA ALA A 79 -7.40 23.65 -7.84
C ALA A 79 -7.29 22.28 -7.14
N ASP A 80 -7.26 21.19 -7.91
CA ASP A 80 -7.15 19.82 -7.43
C ASP A 80 -5.76 19.48 -6.83
N ASN A 81 -4.74 20.25 -7.19
CA ASN A 81 -3.37 20.06 -6.67
C ASN A 81 -3.16 20.75 -5.32
N VAL A 82 -4.16 21.49 -4.82
CA VAL A 82 -4.08 22.26 -3.58
C VAL A 82 -5.07 21.68 -2.57
N TYR A 83 -4.52 21.03 -1.55
CA TYR A 83 -5.32 20.55 -0.43
C TYR A 83 -5.71 21.71 0.49
N PHE A 84 -7.02 21.92 0.69
CA PHE A 84 -7.56 22.90 1.63
C PHE A 84 -7.99 22.20 2.92
N LEU A 85 -7.60 22.79 4.05
CA LEU A 85 -7.99 22.32 5.37
C LEU A 85 -9.42 22.78 5.69
N HIS A 86 -10.18 21.94 6.39
CA HIS A 86 -11.52 22.27 6.86
C HIS A 86 -11.48 23.36 7.94
N THR A 87 -12.51 24.21 7.95
CA THR A 87 -12.67 25.33 8.87
C THR A 87 -13.44 24.86 10.11
N LEU A 88 -12.68 24.45 11.12
CA LEU A 88 -13.20 24.03 12.43
C LEU A 88 -13.13 25.19 13.42
N VAL A 89 -14.08 26.12 13.36
CA VAL A 89 -14.02 27.41 14.08
C VAL A 89 -13.76 27.23 15.59
N ALA A 90 -14.51 26.35 16.25
CA ALA A 90 -14.39 26.14 17.70
C ALA A 90 -13.01 25.58 18.09
N ALA A 91 -12.53 24.55 17.37
CA ALA A 91 -11.21 23.97 17.58
C ALA A 91 -10.08 24.95 17.24
N GLN A 92 -10.21 25.73 16.18
CA GLN A 92 -9.23 26.73 15.77
C GLN A 92 -9.09 27.88 16.78
N VAL A 93 -10.20 28.37 17.34
CA VAL A 93 -10.18 29.41 18.38
C VAL A 93 -9.53 28.87 19.66
N ALA A 94 -9.96 27.70 20.13
CA ALA A 94 -9.41 27.09 21.34
C ALA A 94 -7.92 26.74 21.18
N GLY A 95 -7.56 26.07 20.08
CA GLY A 95 -6.19 25.71 19.74
C GLY A 95 -5.29 26.93 19.54
N GLY A 96 -5.80 27.97 18.87
CA GLY A 96 -5.08 29.23 18.67
C GLY A 96 -4.77 29.95 19.99
N LEU A 97 -5.71 29.95 20.94
CA LEU A 97 -5.48 30.50 22.28
C LEU A 97 -4.40 29.73 23.04
N ILE A 98 -4.50 28.40 23.07
CA ILE A 98 -3.52 27.52 23.72
C ILE A 98 -2.13 27.70 23.10
N PHE A 99 -2.06 27.72 21.76
CA PHE A 99 -0.85 27.96 21.02
C PHE A 99 -0.26 29.35 21.33
N GLY A 100 -1.09 30.39 21.39
CA GLY A 100 -0.66 31.75 21.75
C GLY A 100 -0.05 31.83 23.14
N VAL A 101 -0.71 31.23 24.15
CA VAL A 101 -0.18 31.16 25.52
C VAL A 101 1.14 30.37 25.55
N GLY A 102 1.19 29.22 24.87
CA GLY A 102 2.41 28.43 24.73
C GLY A 102 3.55 29.19 24.05
N PHE A 103 3.26 29.97 23.02
CA PHE A 103 4.24 30.78 22.30
C PHE A 103 4.79 31.94 23.15
N VAL A 104 3.94 32.59 23.95
CA VAL A 104 4.38 33.63 24.92
C VAL A 104 5.29 33.03 25.99
N MET A 105 4.94 31.87 26.55
CA MET A 105 5.72 31.23 27.61
C MET A 105 7.03 30.61 27.10
N GLY A 106 6.97 29.90 25.97
CA GLY A 106 8.10 29.16 25.42
C GLY A 106 9.02 30.00 24.55
N GLY A 107 8.51 31.08 23.94
CA GLY A 107 9.28 31.92 23.01
C GLY A 107 9.71 31.19 21.73
N TRP A 108 9.16 30.01 21.45
CA TRP A 108 9.52 29.15 20.32
C TRP A 108 8.27 28.62 19.64
N CYS A 109 8.34 28.42 18.32
CA CYS A 109 7.41 27.54 17.61
C CYS A 109 8.16 26.26 17.21
N PRO A 110 7.48 25.14 16.88
CA PRO A 110 8.16 23.86 16.65
C PRO A 110 9.29 23.93 15.61
N GLY A 111 9.10 24.65 14.50
CA GLY A 111 10.10 24.81 13.46
C GLY A 111 11.31 25.65 13.89
N THR A 112 11.10 26.78 14.58
CA THR A 112 12.21 27.61 15.08
C THR A 112 12.93 26.97 16.25
N ALA A 113 12.23 26.15 17.05
CA ALA A 113 12.83 25.36 18.11
C ALA A 113 13.79 24.30 17.54
N ALA A 114 13.44 23.65 16.43
CA ALA A 114 14.33 22.71 15.74
C ALA A 114 15.63 23.40 15.27
N VAL A 115 15.52 24.58 14.65
CA VAL A 115 16.67 25.39 14.24
C VAL A 115 17.48 25.84 15.47
N GLY A 116 16.81 26.33 16.51
CA GLY A 116 17.45 26.75 17.76
C GLY A 116 18.20 25.63 18.46
N ALA A 117 17.63 24.43 18.50
CA ALA A 117 18.26 23.24 19.07
C ALA A 117 19.49 22.82 18.24
N ALA A 118 19.39 22.86 16.91
CA ALA A 118 20.53 22.60 16.01
C ALA A 118 21.65 23.64 16.20
N SER A 119 21.31 24.89 16.49
CA SER A 119 22.24 25.97 16.86
C SER A 119 22.76 25.87 18.31
N GLY A 120 22.46 24.79 19.03
CA GLY A 120 22.98 24.51 20.39
C GLY A 120 22.21 25.19 21.53
N LYS A 121 20.99 25.68 21.29
CA LYS A 121 20.19 26.37 22.31
C LYS A 121 19.39 25.40 23.17
N ILE A 122 19.70 25.39 24.46
CA ILE A 122 19.11 24.46 25.44
C ILE A 122 17.62 24.76 25.65
N ASP A 123 17.22 26.03 25.69
CA ASP A 123 15.82 26.42 25.83
C ASP A 123 14.96 25.92 24.66
N ALA A 124 15.51 25.90 23.44
CA ALA A 124 14.86 25.32 22.27
C ALA A 124 14.71 23.79 22.36
N ALA A 125 15.74 23.09 22.85
CA ALA A 125 15.70 21.64 23.05
C ALA A 125 14.66 21.25 24.13
N VAL A 126 14.61 21.98 25.25
CA VAL A 126 13.61 21.79 26.30
C VAL A 126 12.20 22.03 25.75
N PHE A 127 12.01 23.05 24.93
CA PHE A 127 10.73 23.30 24.26
C PHE A 127 10.31 22.13 23.36
N LEU A 128 11.21 21.56 22.57
CA LEU A 128 10.91 20.40 21.70
C LEU A 128 10.51 19.16 22.51
N VAL A 129 11.20 18.88 23.62
CA VAL A 129 10.81 17.78 24.52
C VAL A 129 9.42 18.03 25.11
N GLY A 130 9.14 19.27 25.52
CA GLY A 130 7.81 19.68 25.97
C GLY A 130 6.74 19.54 24.89
N ALA A 131 7.06 19.86 23.62
CA ALA A 131 6.15 19.71 22.49
C ALA A 131 5.82 18.23 22.20
N VAL A 132 6.80 17.33 22.30
CA VAL A 132 6.58 15.87 22.20
C VAL A 132 5.74 15.36 23.37
N GLY A 133 6.03 15.79 24.60
CA GLY A 133 5.19 15.44 25.76
C GLY A 133 3.75 15.96 25.60
N GLY A 134 3.59 17.17 25.08
CA GLY A 134 2.29 17.78 24.80
C GLY A 134 1.50 17.05 23.72
N SER A 135 2.16 16.54 22.66
CA SER A 135 1.47 15.76 21.62
C SER A 135 1.00 14.40 22.14
N ILE A 136 1.79 13.74 22.99
CA ILE A 136 1.38 12.50 23.67
C ILE A 136 0.18 12.77 24.59
N LEU A 137 0.26 13.83 25.41
CA LEU A 137 -0.84 14.22 26.29
C LEU A 137 -2.11 14.56 25.50
N TYR A 138 -1.98 15.26 24.36
CA TYR A 138 -3.10 15.57 23.49
C TYR A 138 -3.76 14.30 22.94
N ASN A 139 -2.98 13.28 22.59
CA ASN A 139 -3.52 12.00 22.11
C ASN A 139 -4.42 11.33 23.15
N GLU A 140 -3.99 11.31 24.42
CA GLU A 140 -4.80 10.78 25.53
C GLU A 140 -6.04 11.64 25.83
N LEU A 141 -5.93 12.96 25.68
CA LEU A 141 -7.03 13.91 25.90
C LEU A 141 -7.94 14.07 24.69
N TYR A 142 -7.62 13.46 23.54
CA TYR A 142 -8.38 13.62 22.30
C TYR A 142 -9.88 13.34 22.45
N PRO A 143 -10.33 12.27 23.16
CA PRO A 143 -11.75 12.00 23.35
C PRO A 143 -12.51 13.13 24.04
N VAL A 144 -11.84 13.92 24.88
CA VAL A 144 -12.44 15.05 25.61
C VAL A 144 -12.54 16.30 24.72
N VAL A 145 -11.60 16.48 23.79
CA VAL A 145 -11.57 17.64 22.88
C VAL A 145 -12.27 17.39 21.55
N ALA A 146 -12.57 16.13 21.21
CA ALA A 146 -13.29 15.73 20.00
C ALA A 146 -14.63 16.48 19.79
N PRO A 147 -15.44 16.80 20.82
CA PRO A 147 -16.64 17.61 20.63
C PRO A 147 -16.39 19.00 20.03
N LEU A 148 -15.19 19.57 20.19
CA LEU A 148 -14.82 20.86 19.61
C LEU A 148 -14.63 20.80 18.08
N THR A 149 -14.48 19.60 17.50
CA THR A 149 -14.38 19.40 16.05
C THR A 149 -15.73 19.09 15.40
N ALA A 150 -16.83 19.06 16.16
CA ALA A 150 -18.16 18.73 15.65
C ALA A 150 -18.76 19.83 14.74
N ASN A 151 -18.33 21.09 14.91
CA ASN A 151 -18.77 22.22 14.07
C ASN A 151 -17.86 22.34 12.83
N ASP A 152 -17.93 21.34 11.95
CA ASP A 152 -17.24 21.39 10.67
C ASP A 152 -18.02 22.26 9.68
N SER A 153 -17.47 23.44 9.36
CA SER A 153 -18.05 24.34 8.35
C SER A 153 -17.53 24.05 6.94
N GLY A 154 -16.81 22.94 6.75
CA GLY A 154 -16.17 22.61 5.49
C GLY A 154 -15.05 23.60 5.15
N VAL A 155 -14.68 23.68 3.88
CA VAL A 155 -13.69 24.66 3.41
C VAL A 155 -14.39 26.00 3.21
N VAL A 156 -14.08 26.96 4.08
CA VAL A 156 -14.61 28.33 3.96
C VAL A 156 -13.48 29.28 3.57
N PHE A 157 -13.61 29.92 2.41
CA PHE A 157 -12.64 30.93 2.00
C PHE A 157 -12.97 32.30 2.59
N GLY A 158 -11.95 33.02 3.05
CA GLY A 158 -12.11 34.36 3.63
C GLY A 158 -12.67 35.39 2.64
N PHE A 159 -12.37 35.24 1.34
CA PHE A 159 -12.91 36.11 0.30
C PHE A 159 -14.41 35.87 0.05
N GLU A 160 -14.88 34.62 0.12
CA GLU A 160 -16.31 34.27 0.02
C GLU A 160 -17.10 34.81 1.20
N SER A 161 -16.55 34.69 2.41
CA SER A 161 -17.18 35.21 3.64
C SER A 161 -17.33 36.74 3.65
N LEU A 162 -16.44 37.44 2.95
CA LEU A 162 -16.46 38.89 2.81
C LEU A 162 -17.19 39.38 1.56
N GLY A 163 -17.65 38.47 0.69
CA GLY A 163 -18.33 38.81 -0.56
C GLY A 163 -17.43 39.55 -1.56
N VAL A 164 -16.12 39.33 -1.51
CA VAL A 164 -15.13 39.96 -2.40
C VAL A 164 -14.47 38.94 -3.31
N SER A 165 -13.96 39.36 -4.47
CA SER A 165 -13.23 38.47 -5.37
C SER A 165 -11.91 37.98 -4.75
N GLU A 166 -11.44 36.78 -5.14
CA GLU A 166 -10.15 36.23 -4.69
C GLU A 166 -8.99 37.23 -4.91
N ALA A 167 -8.96 37.86 -6.10
CA ALA A 167 -7.96 38.88 -6.43
C ALA A 167 -8.16 40.19 -5.64
N GLY A 168 -9.41 40.59 -5.37
CA GLY A 168 -9.73 41.75 -4.55
C GLY A 168 -9.33 41.56 -3.08
N PHE A 169 -9.56 40.36 -2.55
CA PHE A 169 -9.10 39.98 -1.22
C PHE A 169 -7.57 39.97 -1.15
N ALA A 170 -6.89 39.37 -2.12
CA ALA A 170 -5.43 39.35 -2.18
C ALA A 170 -4.83 40.77 -2.22
N PHE A 171 -5.46 41.68 -2.97
CA PHE A 171 -5.07 43.10 -3.03
C PHE A 171 -5.29 43.82 -1.70
N ALA A 172 -6.49 43.72 -1.12
CA ALA A 172 -6.82 44.34 0.16
C ALA A 172 -5.93 43.82 1.30
N PHE A 173 -5.68 42.51 1.33
CA PHE A 173 -4.81 41.88 2.33
C PHE A 173 -3.35 42.35 2.18
N THR A 174 -2.86 42.47 0.94
CA THR A 174 -1.52 43.01 0.66
C THR A 174 -1.40 44.46 1.13
N LEU A 175 -2.42 45.28 0.88
CA LEU A 175 -2.46 46.67 1.36
C LEU A 175 -2.41 46.76 2.88
N ILE A 176 -3.19 45.94 3.59
CA ILE A 176 -3.19 45.87 5.06
C ILE A 176 -1.80 45.50 5.57
N ALA A 177 -1.17 44.47 4.98
CA ALA A 177 0.15 44.03 5.40
C ALA A 177 1.25 45.06 5.16
N VAL A 178 1.20 45.79 4.03
CA VAL A 178 2.07 46.94 3.80
C VAL A 178 1.88 47.95 4.93
N GLY A 179 0.64 48.31 5.26
CA GLY A 179 0.35 49.14 6.43
C GLY A 179 0.96 48.60 7.73
N CYS A 180 0.87 47.28 7.97
CA CYS A 180 1.48 46.62 9.12
C CYS A 180 3.01 46.71 9.11
N PHE A 181 3.69 46.61 7.96
CA PHE A 181 5.15 46.75 7.88
C PHE A 181 5.60 48.16 8.27
N TRP A 182 4.92 49.19 7.77
CA TRP A 182 5.20 50.58 8.16
C TRP A 182 4.87 50.84 9.62
N GLY A 183 3.73 50.31 10.10
CA GLY A 183 3.33 50.38 11.50
C GLY A 183 4.35 49.70 12.44
N ALA A 184 4.87 48.53 12.05
CA ALA A 184 5.91 47.81 12.79
C ALA A 184 7.13 48.68 13.06
N GLU A 185 7.64 49.33 12.02
CA GLU A 185 8.82 50.20 12.10
C GLU A 185 8.58 51.44 12.96
N VAL A 186 7.37 52.03 12.89
CA VAL A 186 6.98 53.15 13.75
C VAL A 186 6.91 52.72 15.22
N ILE A 187 6.34 51.55 15.49
CA ILE A 187 6.23 51.01 16.84
C ILE A 187 7.61 50.68 17.41
N GLU A 188 8.48 50.02 16.64
CA GLU A 188 9.86 49.75 17.02
C GLU A 188 10.60 51.06 17.31
N ARG A 189 10.50 52.08 16.44
CA ARG A 189 11.10 53.40 16.67
C ARG A 189 10.67 54.02 18.00
N ARG A 190 9.37 53.93 18.32
CA ARG A 190 8.81 54.51 19.55
C ARG A 190 9.22 53.74 20.80
N ARG A 191 9.45 52.43 20.71
CA ARG A 191 9.75 51.57 21.86
C ARG A 191 11.23 51.34 22.10
N THR A 192 12.05 51.24 21.06
CA THR A 192 13.48 50.91 21.15
C THR A 192 14.39 52.04 20.65
N GLY A 193 13.82 53.11 20.06
CA GLY A 193 14.57 54.24 19.52
C GLY A 193 15.23 53.98 18.16
N SER A 194 15.14 52.74 17.64
CA SER A 194 15.72 52.34 16.37
C SER A 194 14.63 51.80 15.43
N ALA A 195 14.73 52.14 14.15
CA ALA A 195 13.90 51.57 13.10
C ALA A 195 14.83 51.15 11.96
N GLY A 196 14.88 49.84 11.69
CA GLY A 196 15.83 49.28 10.74
C GLY A 196 15.60 49.73 9.31
N TYR A 197 14.34 49.98 8.93
CA TYR A 197 13.96 50.20 7.54
C TYR A 197 13.17 51.49 7.29
N LEU A 198 12.64 52.16 8.32
CA LEU A 198 11.81 53.38 8.17
C LEU A 198 12.49 54.51 7.37
N ASN A 199 13.81 54.67 7.51
CA ASN A 199 14.61 55.68 6.80
C ASN A 199 15.37 55.10 5.60
N SER A 200 15.15 53.84 5.26
CA SER A 200 15.81 53.16 4.15
C SER A 200 14.99 53.28 2.86
N ARG A 201 15.65 53.18 1.70
CA ARG A 201 14.95 53.01 0.42
C ARG A 201 14.30 51.63 0.26
N PHE A 202 14.64 50.68 1.12
CA PHE A 202 14.17 49.31 1.03
C PHE A 202 12.67 49.20 1.29
N LEU A 203 12.17 49.74 2.42
CA LEU A 203 10.76 49.66 2.78
C LEU A 203 9.80 50.23 1.71
N PRO A 204 10.02 51.44 1.14
CA PRO A 204 9.14 51.97 0.11
C PRO A 204 9.23 51.18 -1.20
N VAL A 205 10.42 50.74 -1.62
CA VAL A 205 10.59 49.92 -2.84
C VAL A 205 9.93 48.56 -2.66
N PHE A 206 10.15 47.90 -1.54
CA PHE A 206 9.54 46.61 -1.21
C PHE A 206 8.02 46.70 -1.17
N SER A 207 7.48 47.73 -0.52
CA SER A 207 6.04 48.00 -0.49
C SER A 207 5.47 48.21 -1.90
N ALA A 208 6.18 48.98 -2.74
CA ALA A 208 5.76 49.21 -4.13
C ALA A 208 5.75 47.91 -4.95
N VAL A 209 6.77 47.06 -4.82
CA VAL A 209 6.84 45.77 -5.52
C VAL A 209 5.67 44.86 -5.15
N LEU A 210 5.34 44.73 -3.86
CA LEU A 210 4.20 43.92 -3.41
C LEU A 210 2.87 44.49 -3.94
N MET A 211 2.69 45.81 -3.88
CA MET A 211 1.48 46.46 -4.37
C MET A 211 1.33 46.35 -5.89
N ILE A 212 2.41 46.46 -6.66
CA ILE A 212 2.40 46.24 -8.11
C ILE A 212 2.04 44.78 -8.42
N GLY A 213 2.64 43.82 -7.70
CA GLY A 213 2.34 42.40 -7.86
C GLY A 213 0.88 42.07 -7.56
N ALA A 214 0.31 42.61 -6.49
CA ALA A 214 -1.10 42.42 -6.14
C ALA A 214 -2.04 43.15 -7.11
N PHE A 215 -1.69 44.37 -7.53
CA PHE A 215 -2.47 45.13 -8.51
C PHE A 215 -2.49 44.45 -9.88
N GLY A 216 -1.36 43.87 -10.33
CA GLY A 216 -1.31 43.11 -11.59
C GLY A 216 -2.29 41.94 -11.62
N LEU A 217 -2.43 41.23 -10.49
CA LEU A 217 -3.40 40.15 -10.34
C LEU A 217 -4.85 40.68 -10.31
N PHE A 218 -5.08 41.77 -9.58
CA PHE A 218 -6.38 42.44 -9.49
C PHE A 218 -6.86 42.99 -10.84
N ALA A 219 -5.97 43.64 -11.59
CA ALA A 219 -6.26 44.23 -12.89
C ALA A 219 -6.43 43.18 -14.00
N ALA A 220 -5.77 42.02 -13.91
CA ALA A 220 -5.89 40.94 -14.89
C ALA A 220 -7.22 40.17 -14.82
N ARG A 221 -7.99 40.31 -13.73
CA ARG A 221 -9.32 39.68 -13.55
C ARG A 221 -10.29 40.58 -12.76
N PRO A 222 -10.80 41.67 -13.35
CA PRO A 222 -11.81 42.48 -12.68
C PRO A 222 -13.20 41.85 -12.85
N GLU A 223 -13.89 41.71 -11.72
CA GLU A 223 -15.34 41.52 -11.56
C GLU A 223 -16.04 40.34 -12.28
N GLN A 224 -16.29 39.29 -11.50
CA GLN A 224 -17.57 38.59 -11.58
C GLN A 224 -18.16 38.55 -10.15
N PRO A 225 -19.09 39.45 -9.81
CA PRO A 225 -19.89 39.30 -8.61
C PRO A 225 -20.82 38.11 -8.82
N ALA A 226 -20.92 37.19 -7.85
CA ALA A 226 -21.91 36.13 -7.87
C ALA A 226 -23.32 36.74 -7.98
N ALA A 227 -24.05 36.44 -9.05
CA ALA A 227 -25.32 37.09 -9.37
C ALA A 227 -26.45 36.64 -8.40
N PRO A 228 -27.26 37.56 -7.85
CA PRO A 228 -28.30 37.23 -6.86
C PRO A 228 -29.48 36.41 -7.44
N ALA A 229 -29.69 36.42 -8.76
CA ALA A 229 -30.69 35.57 -9.42
C ALA A 229 -30.24 34.10 -9.55
N ALA A 230 -28.91 33.86 -9.64
CA ALA A 230 -28.37 32.52 -9.49
C ALA A 230 -28.58 32.06 -8.04
N ALA A 231 -28.32 32.91 -7.04
CA ALA A 231 -28.51 32.56 -5.63
C ALA A 231 -29.97 32.22 -5.24
N ALA A 232 -31.00 32.74 -5.92
CA ALA A 232 -32.40 32.37 -5.62
C ALA A 232 -32.81 31.05 -6.31
N GLN A 233 -32.36 30.82 -7.55
CA GLN A 233 -32.57 29.55 -8.24
C GLN A 233 -31.73 28.44 -7.60
N GLU A 234 -30.51 28.77 -7.19
CA GLU A 234 -29.55 27.96 -6.46
C GLU A 234 -30.01 27.80 -5.02
N ALA A 235 -30.69 28.76 -4.38
CA ALA A 235 -31.33 28.52 -3.08
C ALA A 235 -32.48 27.51 -3.21
N VAL A 236 -33.29 27.56 -4.27
CA VAL A 236 -34.35 26.54 -4.50
C VAL A 236 -33.74 25.18 -4.85
N LEU A 237 -32.66 25.15 -5.63
CA LEU A 237 -31.89 23.93 -5.92
C LEU A 237 -31.19 23.40 -4.65
N LEU A 238 -30.61 24.27 -3.84
CA LEU A 238 -29.94 24.02 -2.57
C LEU A 238 -30.94 23.61 -1.49
N THR A 239 -32.18 24.09 -1.52
CA THR A 239 -33.25 23.64 -0.61
C THR A 239 -33.65 22.21 -0.99
N GLY A 240 -33.74 21.90 -2.29
CA GLY A 240 -33.90 20.51 -2.77
C GLY A 240 -32.69 19.60 -2.49
N MET A 241 -31.47 20.17 -2.46
CA MET A 241 -30.22 19.47 -2.09
C MET A 241 -30.08 19.29 -0.57
N GLN A 242 -30.53 20.25 0.24
CA GLN A 242 -30.58 20.19 1.71
C GLN A 242 -31.64 19.21 2.21
N GLU A 243 -32.69 18.95 1.43
CA GLU A 243 -33.71 17.93 1.69
C GLU A 243 -33.32 16.52 1.19
N GLY A 244 -32.20 16.37 0.49
CA GLY A 244 -31.70 15.08 0.02
C GLY A 244 -32.42 14.49 -1.20
N ALA A 245 -33.05 15.34 -2.03
CA ALA A 245 -33.91 14.90 -3.14
C ALA A 245 -33.20 14.82 -4.51
N ASP A 246 -31.88 14.98 -4.58
CA ASP A 246 -31.10 15.00 -5.83
C ASP A 246 -30.04 13.88 -5.93
N HIS A 247 -29.92 13.09 -4.87
CA HIS A 247 -29.03 11.95 -4.77
C HIS A 247 -29.79 10.71 -4.30
N ILE A 248 -29.25 9.55 -4.64
CA ILE A 248 -29.70 8.28 -4.10
C ILE A 248 -28.59 7.71 -3.22
N GLY A 249 -28.94 7.36 -1.98
CA GLY A 249 -28.01 6.72 -1.06
C GLY A 249 -27.62 5.33 -1.57
N PRO A 250 -26.40 4.86 -1.32
CA PRO A 250 -25.97 3.53 -1.75
C PRO A 250 -26.89 2.40 -1.30
N GLU A 251 -27.34 2.46 -0.06
CA GLU A 251 -28.21 1.44 0.54
C GLU A 251 -29.59 1.41 -0.12
N ASP A 252 -30.14 2.58 -0.47
CA ASP A 252 -31.43 2.69 -1.17
C ASP A 252 -31.31 2.22 -2.62
N LEU A 253 -30.23 2.58 -3.31
CA LEU A 253 -29.92 2.05 -4.64
C LEU A 253 -29.79 0.52 -4.60
N ALA A 254 -29.09 -0.02 -3.60
CA ALA A 254 -28.88 -1.45 -3.43
C ALA A 254 -30.20 -2.20 -3.15
N ASP A 255 -31.02 -1.70 -2.24
CA ASP A 255 -32.33 -2.27 -1.88
C ASP A 255 -33.29 -2.25 -3.08
N ARG A 256 -33.35 -1.14 -3.85
CA ARG A 256 -34.21 -1.01 -5.04
C ARG A 256 -33.79 -1.93 -6.19
N LEU A 257 -32.50 -2.06 -6.44
CA LEU A 257 -31.97 -2.99 -7.45
C LEU A 257 -32.21 -4.45 -7.06
N MET A 258 -32.05 -4.80 -5.78
CA MET A 258 -32.42 -6.13 -5.27
C MET A 258 -33.92 -6.40 -5.34
N GLY A 259 -34.75 -5.37 -5.18
CA GLY A 259 -36.19 -5.43 -5.36
C GLY A 259 -36.66 -5.57 -6.81
N GLY A 260 -35.75 -5.49 -7.80
CA GLY A 260 -36.07 -5.64 -9.22
C GLY A 260 -36.80 -4.43 -9.81
N ASP A 261 -36.53 -3.23 -9.30
CA ASP A 261 -37.15 -1.99 -9.78
C ASP A 261 -36.76 -1.67 -11.23
N ALA A 262 -37.63 -2.03 -12.18
CA ALA A 262 -37.42 -1.81 -13.62
C ALA A 262 -37.49 -0.33 -14.03
N SER A 263 -37.89 0.58 -13.13
CA SER A 263 -37.90 2.01 -13.39
C SER A 263 -36.53 2.66 -13.17
N LEU A 264 -35.57 1.95 -12.58
CA LEU A 264 -34.26 2.48 -12.21
C LEU A 264 -33.19 2.11 -13.24
N LEU A 265 -32.48 3.12 -13.75
CA LEU A 265 -31.39 2.97 -14.71
C LEU A 265 -30.08 3.50 -14.11
N PRO A 266 -29.20 2.62 -13.60
CA PRO A 266 -27.86 3.02 -13.18
C PRO A 266 -26.97 3.25 -14.40
N VAL A 267 -26.29 4.39 -14.46
CA VAL A 267 -25.42 4.78 -15.57
C VAL A 267 -24.03 5.05 -15.03
N ASP A 268 -23.07 4.25 -15.50
CA ASP A 268 -21.66 4.41 -15.20
C ASP A 268 -21.02 5.31 -16.26
N ILE A 269 -20.47 6.44 -15.81
CA ILE A 269 -19.85 7.44 -16.69
C ILE A 269 -18.33 7.35 -16.76
N ARG A 270 -17.74 6.30 -16.17
CA ARG A 270 -16.30 5.99 -16.23
C ARG A 270 -15.91 5.39 -17.57
N THR A 271 -14.61 5.23 -17.80
CA THR A 271 -14.10 4.61 -19.02
C THR A 271 -14.61 3.16 -19.18
N PRO A 272 -14.74 2.63 -20.41
CA PRO A 272 -15.18 1.25 -20.64
C PRO A 272 -14.28 0.22 -19.95
N GLU A 273 -12.99 0.52 -19.81
CA GLU A 273 -12.02 -0.31 -19.11
C GLU A 273 -12.31 -0.40 -17.61
N GLU A 274 -12.59 0.73 -16.96
CA GLU A 274 -13.00 0.77 -15.54
C GLU A 274 -14.35 0.09 -15.30
N PHE A 275 -15.28 0.24 -16.25
CA PHE A 275 -16.57 -0.45 -16.22
C PHE A 275 -16.38 -1.98 -16.30
N ALA A 276 -15.47 -2.45 -17.15
CA ALA A 276 -15.18 -3.88 -17.30
C ALA A 276 -14.55 -4.52 -16.05
N GLN A 277 -13.77 -3.74 -15.28
CA GLN A 277 -13.17 -4.21 -14.03
C GLN A 277 -14.23 -4.49 -12.94
N PHE A 278 -15.13 -3.54 -12.73
CA PHE A 278 -16.27 -3.69 -11.83
C PHE A 278 -17.28 -2.58 -12.09
N HIS A 279 -18.56 -2.91 -12.16
CA HIS A 279 -19.66 -1.95 -12.23
C HIS A 279 -20.84 -2.44 -11.39
N ILE A 280 -21.72 -1.53 -10.99
CA ILE A 280 -22.96 -1.89 -10.29
C ILE A 280 -23.80 -2.75 -11.25
N ARG A 281 -24.33 -3.87 -10.74
CA ARG A 281 -25.15 -4.80 -11.53
C ARG A 281 -26.28 -4.04 -12.24
N SER A 282 -26.58 -4.43 -13.48
CA SER A 282 -27.53 -3.76 -14.40
C SER A 282 -27.21 -2.31 -14.81
N ALA A 283 -26.02 -1.80 -14.48
CA ALA A 283 -25.60 -0.50 -14.97
C ALA A 283 -25.22 -0.54 -16.46
N VAL A 284 -25.43 0.58 -17.14
CA VAL A 284 -24.97 0.80 -18.52
C VAL A 284 -23.79 1.76 -18.53
N ASN A 285 -22.78 1.49 -19.37
CA ASN A 285 -21.66 2.40 -19.55
C ASN A 285 -21.95 3.44 -20.63
N ILE A 286 -21.94 4.73 -20.27
CA ILE A 286 -22.16 5.83 -21.20
C ILE A 286 -21.16 6.92 -20.88
N GLN A 287 -20.29 7.27 -21.84
CA GLN A 287 -19.30 8.33 -21.66
C GLN A 287 -19.98 9.70 -21.51
N VAL A 288 -19.38 10.60 -20.73
CA VAL A 288 -19.95 11.93 -20.40
C VAL A 288 -20.34 12.73 -21.65
N ALA A 289 -19.55 12.62 -22.72
CA ALA A 289 -19.80 13.30 -23.99
C ALA A 289 -21.09 12.85 -24.69
N ASP A 290 -21.48 11.58 -24.51
CA ASP A 290 -22.59 10.95 -25.22
C ASP A 290 -23.88 10.90 -24.40
N LEU A 291 -23.83 11.28 -23.10
CA LEU A 291 -24.96 11.25 -22.18
C LEU A 291 -26.24 11.91 -22.72
N PRO A 292 -26.21 13.13 -23.29
CA PRO A 292 -27.43 13.79 -23.75
C PRO A 292 -28.14 13.03 -24.88
N ALA A 293 -27.37 12.42 -25.78
CA ALA A 293 -27.90 11.67 -26.91
C ALA A 293 -28.38 10.29 -26.48
N ALA A 294 -27.58 9.58 -25.68
CA ALA A 294 -27.88 8.23 -25.22
C ALA A 294 -29.06 8.17 -24.24
N LEU A 295 -29.22 9.20 -23.39
CA LEU A 295 -30.30 9.24 -22.40
C LEU A 295 -31.59 9.90 -22.91
N ALA A 296 -31.59 10.50 -24.11
CA ALA A 296 -32.78 11.15 -24.68
C ALA A 296 -34.07 10.29 -24.65
N PRO A 297 -34.04 8.96 -24.89
CA PRO A 297 -35.23 8.10 -24.78
C PRO A 297 -35.77 7.96 -23.35
N HIS A 298 -34.92 8.16 -22.34
CA HIS A 298 -35.22 8.03 -20.91
C HIS A 298 -35.49 9.38 -20.23
N LYS A 299 -35.54 10.48 -21.00
CA LYS A 299 -35.83 11.82 -20.49
C LYS A 299 -37.19 11.85 -19.79
N ASN A 300 -37.19 12.19 -18.50
CA ASN A 300 -38.38 12.27 -17.64
C ASN A 300 -39.18 10.96 -17.57
N ARG A 301 -38.53 9.80 -17.78
CA ARG A 301 -39.12 8.45 -17.70
C ARG A 301 -38.25 7.55 -16.82
N GLY A 302 -38.79 7.09 -15.70
CA GLY A 302 -38.03 6.31 -14.71
C GLY A 302 -37.03 7.18 -13.94
N VAL A 303 -36.13 6.55 -13.19
CA VAL A 303 -35.09 7.19 -12.37
C VAL A 303 -33.72 6.85 -12.95
N ILE A 304 -32.97 7.86 -13.39
CA ILE A 304 -31.61 7.70 -13.89
C ILE A 304 -30.64 8.00 -12.76
N VAL A 305 -29.73 7.09 -12.45
CA VAL A 305 -28.72 7.26 -11.39
C VAL A 305 -27.34 7.29 -12.01
N LEU A 306 -26.70 8.46 -12.03
CA LEU A 306 -25.33 8.63 -12.51
C LEU A 306 -24.33 8.31 -11.42
N TYR A 307 -23.28 7.56 -11.75
CA TYR A 307 -22.18 7.33 -10.83
C TYR A 307 -20.83 7.21 -11.56
N SER A 308 -19.77 7.53 -10.82
CA SER A 308 -18.36 7.36 -11.19
C SER A 308 -17.60 6.88 -9.95
N ASN A 309 -16.26 6.87 -9.94
CA ASN A 309 -15.47 6.46 -8.77
C ASN A 309 -15.76 7.35 -7.55
N GLY A 310 -16.12 8.62 -7.77
CA GLY A 310 -16.62 9.57 -6.77
C GLY A 310 -17.70 10.48 -7.34
N MET A 311 -18.08 11.55 -6.62
CA MET A 311 -19.23 12.39 -6.98
C MET A 311 -18.99 13.52 -7.97
N THR A 312 -17.73 13.93 -8.19
CA THR A 312 -17.42 15.13 -8.98
C THR A 312 -17.93 15.07 -10.42
N HIS A 313 -17.64 13.99 -11.13
CA HIS A 313 -18.06 13.83 -12.53
C HIS A 313 -19.58 13.61 -12.68
N PRO A 314 -20.25 12.78 -11.84
CA PRO A 314 -21.70 12.64 -11.87
C PRO A 314 -22.46 13.94 -11.57
N ALA A 315 -21.96 14.76 -10.64
CA ALA A 315 -22.56 16.05 -10.31
C ALA A 315 -22.52 17.01 -11.51
N GLN A 316 -21.36 17.15 -12.15
CA GLN A 316 -21.20 17.99 -13.36
C GLN A 316 -22.07 17.49 -14.53
N ALA A 317 -22.13 16.17 -14.73
CA ALA A 317 -22.95 15.55 -15.77
C ALA A 317 -24.46 15.77 -15.53
N ARG A 318 -24.91 15.62 -14.28
CA ARG A 318 -26.31 15.90 -13.88
C ARG A 318 -26.67 17.34 -14.13
N ASP A 319 -25.85 18.30 -13.71
CA ASP A 319 -26.13 19.73 -13.90
C ASP A 319 -26.22 20.10 -15.39
N SER A 320 -25.40 19.47 -16.22
CA SER A 320 -25.49 19.60 -17.67
C SER A 320 -26.81 19.05 -18.22
N LEU A 321 -27.23 17.85 -17.79
CA LEU A 321 -28.49 17.24 -18.20
C LEU A 321 -29.72 18.00 -17.68
N ALA A 322 -29.66 18.57 -16.48
CA ALA A 322 -30.73 19.38 -15.90
C ALA A 322 -30.99 20.65 -16.75
N ARG A 323 -29.92 21.32 -17.22
CA ARG A 323 -30.03 22.44 -18.17
C ARG A 323 -30.65 22.04 -19.52
N LEU A 324 -30.54 20.76 -19.90
CA LEU A 324 -31.18 20.19 -21.09
C LEU A 324 -32.61 19.68 -20.82
N GLY A 325 -33.14 19.88 -19.61
CA GLY A 325 -34.51 19.57 -19.22
C GLY A 325 -34.75 18.12 -18.77
N PHE A 326 -33.71 17.41 -18.33
CA PHE A 326 -33.84 16.12 -17.66
C PHE A 326 -34.11 16.33 -16.17
N GLY A 327 -35.34 16.05 -15.72
CA GLY A 327 -35.77 16.22 -14.33
C GLY A 327 -35.74 14.93 -13.49
N ASN A 328 -35.30 13.81 -14.07
CA ASN A 328 -35.29 12.48 -13.45
C ASN A 328 -33.89 11.88 -13.29
N VAL A 329 -32.86 12.73 -13.20
CA VAL A 329 -31.46 12.33 -13.09
C VAL A 329 -30.94 12.65 -11.70
N TYR A 330 -30.50 11.61 -11.01
CA TYR A 330 -29.97 11.61 -9.66
C TYR A 330 -28.50 11.16 -9.69
N MET A 331 -27.73 11.52 -8.67
CA MET A 331 -26.36 11.01 -8.51
C MET A 331 -26.28 10.02 -7.35
N LEU A 332 -25.39 9.04 -7.47
CA LEU A 332 -25.10 8.12 -6.37
C LEU A 332 -24.25 8.83 -5.30
N THR A 333 -24.75 8.90 -4.06
CA THR A 333 -24.00 9.49 -2.94
C THR A 333 -22.68 8.76 -2.74
N ASP A 334 -21.59 9.51 -2.61
CA ASP A 334 -20.22 9.02 -2.48
C ASP A 334 -19.72 8.18 -3.69
N GLY A 335 -20.48 8.14 -4.78
CA GLY A 335 -20.15 7.42 -6.01
C GLY A 335 -20.00 5.91 -5.79
N LEU A 336 -19.22 5.27 -6.68
CA LEU A 336 -18.94 3.84 -6.61
C LEU A 336 -18.12 3.50 -5.37
N ALA A 337 -17.18 4.36 -4.95
CA ALA A 337 -16.41 4.15 -3.73
C ALA A 337 -17.32 4.10 -2.50
N GLY A 338 -18.28 5.02 -2.40
CA GLY A 338 -19.31 5.02 -1.37
C GLY A 338 -20.20 3.79 -1.41
N PHE A 339 -20.60 3.34 -2.60
CA PHE A 339 -21.36 2.11 -2.76
C PHE A 339 -20.59 0.87 -2.33
N LEU A 340 -19.31 0.80 -2.69
CA LEU A 340 -18.41 -0.25 -2.24
C LEU A 340 -18.27 -0.23 -0.71
N ASP A 341 -18.07 0.94 -0.10
CA ASP A 341 -17.89 1.05 1.35
C ASP A 341 -19.19 0.79 2.13
N ALA A 342 -20.32 1.35 1.71
CA ALA A 342 -21.61 1.24 2.39
C ALA A 342 -22.28 -0.12 2.17
N CYS A 343 -22.33 -0.63 0.93
CA CYS A 343 -23.11 -1.82 0.60
C CYS A 343 -22.26 -3.09 0.51
N LEU A 344 -21.00 -2.96 0.07
CA LEU A 344 -20.18 -4.11 -0.28
C LEU A 344 -19.01 -4.37 0.68
N LYS A 345 -18.64 -3.45 1.57
CA LYS A 345 -17.60 -3.70 2.59
C LYS A 345 -18.11 -4.70 3.63
N PRO A 346 -17.41 -5.84 3.81
CA PRO A 346 -17.85 -6.86 4.75
C PRO A 346 -17.80 -6.32 6.17
N VAL A 347 -18.74 -6.79 6.99
CA VAL A 347 -18.89 -6.38 8.39
C VAL A 347 -17.59 -6.54 9.20
N SER A 348 -16.76 -7.53 8.85
CA SER A 348 -15.47 -7.81 9.51
C SER A 348 -14.37 -6.78 9.20
N LEU A 349 -14.51 -5.95 8.16
CA LEU A 349 -13.52 -4.94 7.76
C LEU A 349 -13.93 -3.52 8.19
N ARG A 350 -14.99 -3.38 8.98
CA ARG A 350 -15.44 -2.09 9.51
C ARG A 350 -14.85 -1.88 10.90
N GLY A 351 -14.35 -0.67 11.15
CA GLY A 351 -13.72 -0.30 12.42
C GLY A 351 -14.71 -0.19 13.58
N GLU A 352 -16.01 0.01 13.27
CA GLU A 352 -17.07 0.11 14.26
C GLU A 352 -17.99 -1.12 14.24
N PRO A 353 -18.46 -1.59 15.41
CA PRO A 353 -19.41 -2.70 15.50
C PRO A 353 -20.73 -2.39 14.76
N VAL A 354 -21.07 -3.22 13.77
CA VAL A 354 -22.30 -3.04 12.99
C VAL A 354 -23.47 -3.78 13.67
N PRO A 355 -24.65 -3.14 13.84
CA PRO A 355 -25.84 -3.80 14.36
C PRO A 355 -26.24 -5.05 13.55
N PRO A 356 -26.77 -6.11 14.19
CA PRO A 356 -27.07 -7.38 13.52
C PRO A 356 -27.98 -7.29 12.29
N VAL A 357 -28.95 -6.36 12.31
CA VAL A 357 -29.88 -6.09 11.20
C VAL A 357 -29.15 -5.52 10.00
N GLN A 358 -28.29 -4.52 10.21
CA GLN A 358 -27.47 -3.92 9.15
C GLN A 358 -26.43 -4.91 8.63
N ALA A 359 -25.86 -5.74 9.51
CA ALA A 359 -24.96 -6.81 9.13
C ALA A 359 -25.64 -7.86 8.22
N ALA A 360 -26.93 -8.14 8.43
CA ALA A 360 -27.71 -9.02 7.57
C ALA A 360 -27.97 -8.39 6.19
N LYS A 361 -28.32 -7.10 6.15
CA LYS A 361 -28.47 -6.34 4.90
C LYS A 361 -27.18 -6.33 4.08
N ILE A 362 -26.04 -6.01 4.70
CA ILE A 362 -24.73 -6.01 4.03
C ILE A 362 -24.38 -7.40 3.46
N ARG A 363 -24.69 -8.48 4.19
CA ARG A 363 -24.52 -9.85 3.66
C ARG A 363 -25.40 -10.12 2.45
N ALA A 364 -26.64 -9.64 2.46
CA ALA A 364 -27.59 -9.79 1.35
C ALA A 364 -27.16 -8.98 0.11
N TRP A 365 -26.79 -7.70 0.28
CA TRP A 365 -26.25 -6.86 -0.81
C TRP A 365 -25.00 -7.48 -1.41
N ARG A 366 -24.04 -7.91 -0.58
CA ARG A 366 -22.84 -8.60 -1.05
C ARG A 366 -23.17 -9.86 -1.84
N ALA A 367 -24.11 -10.67 -1.37
CA ALA A 367 -24.52 -11.87 -2.09
C ALA A 367 -25.11 -11.51 -3.47
N PHE A 368 -25.92 -10.47 -3.58
CA PHE A 368 -26.57 -10.08 -4.84
C PHE A 368 -25.64 -9.40 -5.85
N PHE A 369 -24.82 -8.45 -5.40
CA PHE A 369 -23.94 -7.65 -6.28
C PHE A 369 -22.60 -8.32 -6.58
N LEU A 370 -22.13 -9.23 -5.71
CA LEU A 370 -20.89 -9.98 -5.91
C LEU A 370 -21.12 -11.44 -6.37
N SER A 371 -22.37 -11.93 -6.38
CA SER A 371 -22.67 -13.18 -7.09
C SER A 371 -22.43 -12.98 -8.58
N ALA A 372 -21.66 -13.88 -9.20
CA ALA A 372 -21.65 -14.01 -10.66
C ALA A 372 -23.10 -14.14 -11.19
N PRO A 373 -23.43 -13.59 -12.36
CA PRO A 373 -24.71 -13.87 -13.00
C PRO A 373 -24.92 -15.39 -13.06
N PRO A 374 -26.18 -15.89 -12.92
CA PRO A 374 -26.41 -17.32 -12.93
C PRO A 374 -25.77 -17.90 -14.20
N PRO A 375 -25.02 -19.00 -14.08
CA PRO A 375 -24.37 -19.58 -15.23
C PRO A 375 -25.47 -19.95 -16.22
N VAL A 376 -25.44 -19.33 -17.41
CA VAL A 376 -25.98 -20.00 -18.58
C VAL A 376 -25.25 -21.32 -18.61
N ALA A 377 -25.98 -22.41 -18.46
CA ALA A 377 -25.44 -23.76 -18.41
C ALA A 377 -24.63 -24.02 -19.69
N ALA A 378 -23.34 -23.69 -19.64
CA ALA A 378 -22.36 -24.26 -20.53
C ALA A 378 -22.20 -25.72 -20.10
N PRO A 379 -22.28 -26.67 -21.04
CA PRO A 379 -22.30 -28.07 -20.71
C PRO A 379 -21.07 -28.40 -19.89
N ALA A 380 -21.26 -29.21 -18.84
CA ALA A 380 -20.20 -29.86 -18.10
C ALA A 380 -19.39 -30.72 -19.07
N ALA A 381 -18.50 -30.08 -19.82
CA ALA A 381 -17.43 -30.73 -20.53
C ALA A 381 -16.45 -31.12 -19.43
N ALA A 382 -16.50 -32.40 -19.08
CA ALA A 382 -15.41 -33.06 -18.39
C ALA A 382 -14.12 -32.79 -19.17
N LEU A 383 -13.39 -31.75 -18.77
CA LEU A 383 -12.02 -31.55 -19.20
C LEU A 383 -11.23 -32.68 -18.55
N ALA A 384 -10.83 -33.65 -19.38
CA ALA A 384 -9.86 -34.65 -19.02
C ALA A 384 -8.68 -33.96 -18.32
N ALA A 385 -8.34 -34.45 -17.12
CA ALA A 385 -7.32 -33.86 -16.26
C ALA A 385 -5.96 -33.85 -16.97
N GLU A 386 -5.63 -32.73 -17.59
CA GLU A 386 -4.29 -32.45 -18.11
C GLU A 386 -3.34 -32.45 -16.91
N THR A 387 -2.34 -33.35 -16.92
CA THR A 387 -1.33 -33.44 -15.86
C THR A 387 -0.50 -32.16 -15.86
N LEU A 388 -0.56 -31.39 -14.77
CA LEU A 388 0.24 -30.18 -14.61
C LEU A 388 1.74 -30.57 -14.55
N PRO A 389 2.60 -30.01 -15.42
CA PRO A 389 4.02 -30.30 -15.41
C PRO A 389 4.66 -29.77 -14.11
N ALA A 390 5.85 -30.27 -13.77
CA ALA A 390 6.58 -29.84 -12.59
C ALA A 390 7.01 -28.36 -12.68
N GLU A 391 7.44 -27.91 -13.86
CA GLU A 391 7.74 -26.51 -14.17
C GLU A 391 6.77 -26.00 -15.22
N VAL A 392 6.25 -24.79 -15.03
CA VAL A 392 5.42 -24.08 -16.03
C VAL A 392 6.18 -22.89 -16.59
N GLU A 393 6.01 -22.66 -17.89
CA GLU A 393 6.53 -21.46 -18.55
C GLU A 393 5.66 -20.23 -18.25
N SER A 394 6.29 -19.06 -18.23
CA SER A 394 5.61 -17.77 -18.04
C SER A 394 4.49 -17.51 -19.04
N ASN A 395 4.64 -17.97 -20.29
CA ASN A 395 3.59 -17.87 -21.30
C ASN A 395 2.36 -18.74 -20.97
N TRP A 396 2.58 -19.94 -20.43
CA TRP A 396 1.49 -20.83 -20.02
C TRP A 396 0.67 -20.20 -18.90
N LEU A 397 1.34 -19.60 -17.91
CA LEU A 397 0.68 -18.93 -16.80
C LEU A 397 -0.09 -17.68 -17.28
N ALA A 398 0.51 -16.89 -18.19
CA ALA A 398 -0.13 -15.70 -18.74
C ALA A 398 -1.44 -16.01 -19.48
N GLN A 399 -1.51 -17.13 -20.21
CA GLN A 399 -2.72 -17.55 -20.92
C GLN A 399 -3.84 -18.05 -20.00
N ARG A 400 -3.52 -18.36 -18.74
CA ARG A 400 -4.46 -18.90 -17.75
C ARG A 400 -4.72 -17.95 -16.58
N LEU A 401 -4.27 -16.70 -16.65
CA LEU A 401 -4.63 -15.69 -15.65
C LEU A 401 -6.15 -15.58 -15.52
N GLY A 402 -6.63 -15.57 -14.27
CA GLY A 402 -8.06 -15.53 -13.97
C GLY A 402 -8.81 -16.86 -14.11
N SER A 403 -8.14 -17.96 -14.53
CA SER A 403 -8.79 -19.28 -14.56
C SER A 403 -9.14 -19.72 -13.14
N PRO A 404 -10.38 -20.15 -12.86
CA PRO A 404 -10.83 -20.43 -11.49
C PRO A 404 -10.12 -21.63 -10.85
N ASP A 405 -9.59 -22.54 -11.67
CA ASP A 405 -8.85 -23.73 -11.26
C ASP A 405 -7.36 -23.47 -11.02
N VAL A 406 -6.80 -22.33 -11.47
CA VAL A 406 -5.39 -21.99 -11.26
C VAL A 406 -5.25 -21.06 -10.06
N LYS A 407 -4.46 -21.48 -9.07
CA LYS A 407 -4.08 -20.67 -7.91
C LYS A 407 -2.62 -20.31 -8.00
N ILE A 408 -2.31 -19.06 -7.75
CA ILE A 408 -0.95 -18.53 -7.87
C ILE A 408 -0.50 -18.14 -6.47
N ILE A 409 0.67 -18.61 -6.05
CA ILE A 409 1.30 -18.22 -4.79
C ILE A 409 2.61 -17.50 -5.10
N ASP A 410 2.81 -16.31 -4.55
CA ASP A 410 4.05 -15.55 -4.62
C ASP A 410 4.78 -15.60 -3.28
N LEU A 411 6.03 -16.06 -3.32
CA LEU A 411 6.89 -16.25 -2.13
C LEU A 411 7.87 -15.11 -1.88
N ARG A 412 7.83 -14.06 -2.71
CA ARG A 412 8.70 -12.91 -2.51
C ARG A 412 8.35 -12.17 -1.21
N PRO A 413 9.31 -11.44 -0.61
CA PRO A 413 9.04 -10.58 0.53
C PRO A 413 7.85 -9.65 0.29
N GLN A 414 7.02 -9.45 1.31
CA GLN A 414 5.80 -8.63 1.20
C GLN A 414 6.01 -7.26 0.54
N PRO A 415 7.10 -6.50 0.81
CA PRO A 415 7.34 -5.24 0.11
C PRO A 415 7.51 -5.38 -1.41
N GLU A 416 8.17 -6.44 -1.88
CA GLU A 416 8.37 -6.71 -3.32
C GLU A 416 7.10 -7.22 -3.99
N TYR A 417 6.28 -7.97 -3.26
CA TYR A 417 4.95 -8.38 -3.71
C TYR A 417 4.02 -7.16 -3.85
N ASN A 418 4.01 -6.27 -2.85
CA ASN A 418 3.15 -5.08 -2.85
C ASN A 418 3.50 -4.06 -3.94
N SER A 419 4.76 -4.00 -4.38
CA SER A 419 5.19 -3.10 -5.46
C SER A 419 4.80 -3.60 -6.86
N GLY A 420 4.38 -4.86 -6.97
CA GLY A 420 3.91 -5.46 -8.21
C GLY A 420 4.07 -6.99 -8.16
N HIS A 421 2.99 -7.71 -8.40
CA HIS A 421 2.96 -9.16 -8.42
C HIS A 421 2.18 -9.69 -9.63
N VAL A 422 2.22 -11.01 -9.85
CA VAL A 422 1.44 -11.63 -10.93
C VAL A 422 -0.05 -11.51 -10.60
N PRO A 423 -0.92 -11.06 -11.52
CA PRO A 423 -2.34 -10.85 -11.24
C PRO A 423 -3.01 -12.07 -10.59
N GLY A 424 -3.69 -11.85 -9.47
CA GLY A 424 -4.36 -12.89 -8.70
C GLY A 424 -3.45 -13.77 -7.82
N ALA A 425 -2.15 -13.48 -7.72
CA ALA A 425 -1.23 -14.20 -6.85
C ALA A 425 -1.45 -13.88 -5.38
N LEU A 426 -1.48 -14.92 -4.54
CA LEU A 426 -1.52 -14.81 -3.07
C LEU A 426 -0.10 -14.70 -2.52
N SER A 427 0.15 -13.71 -1.67
CA SER A 427 1.42 -13.64 -0.91
C SER A 427 1.48 -14.77 0.14
N LEU A 428 2.60 -15.48 0.20
CA LEU A 428 2.88 -16.47 1.24
C LEU A 428 4.31 -16.32 1.76
N ASN A 429 4.45 -16.04 3.06
CA ASN A 429 5.75 -16.16 3.71
C ASN A 429 6.07 -17.63 3.95
N ILE A 430 7.16 -18.12 3.34
CA ILE A 430 7.57 -19.54 3.41
C ILE A 430 7.79 -20.04 4.85
N GLU A 431 8.25 -19.17 5.76
CA GLU A 431 8.48 -19.55 7.15
C GLU A 431 7.16 -19.83 7.91
N SER A 432 6.01 -19.41 7.38
CA SER A 432 4.70 -19.77 7.95
C SER A 432 4.35 -21.25 7.80
N LEU A 433 5.03 -21.98 6.91
CA LEU A 433 4.87 -23.43 6.74
C LEU A 433 5.80 -24.24 7.65
N ARG A 434 6.65 -23.57 8.44
CA ARG A 434 7.67 -24.21 9.27
C ARG A 434 7.50 -23.84 10.74
N GLY A 435 7.99 -24.70 11.63
CA GLY A 435 7.90 -24.48 13.06
C GLY A 435 8.77 -25.43 13.88
N CYS A 436 8.59 -25.40 15.19
CA CYS A 436 9.22 -26.36 16.09
C CYS A 436 8.34 -27.62 16.19
N VAL A 437 8.84 -28.76 15.70
CA VAL A 437 8.12 -30.03 15.72
C VAL A 437 8.95 -31.04 16.51
N GLY A 438 8.39 -31.58 17.59
CA GLY A 438 9.11 -32.53 18.45
C GLY A 438 10.39 -31.96 19.09
N GLY A 439 10.46 -30.65 19.32
CA GLY A 439 11.65 -29.97 19.85
C GLY A 439 12.71 -29.61 18.81
N ILE A 440 12.48 -29.91 17.54
CA ILE A 440 13.40 -29.61 16.43
C ILE A 440 12.89 -28.35 15.73
N PRO A 441 13.71 -27.28 15.63
CA PRO A 441 13.30 -26.04 14.97
C PRO A 441 13.27 -26.20 13.45
N SER A 442 12.53 -25.29 12.79
CA SER A 442 12.52 -25.13 11.33
C SER A 442 12.08 -26.38 10.53
N MET A 443 11.31 -27.26 11.17
CA MET A 443 10.67 -28.41 10.53
C MET A 443 9.42 -27.96 9.76
N LEU A 444 9.09 -28.63 8.66
CA LEU A 444 7.81 -28.40 7.98
C LEU A 444 6.66 -28.83 8.90
N LEU A 445 5.60 -28.02 8.96
CA LEU A 445 4.49 -28.26 9.88
C LEU A 445 3.77 -29.60 9.61
N PRO A 446 3.12 -30.18 10.65
CA PRO A 446 2.25 -31.35 10.49
C PRO A 446 1.10 -31.10 9.51
N ALA A 447 0.61 -32.19 8.88
CA ALA A 447 -0.35 -32.12 7.78
C ALA A 447 -1.68 -31.41 8.14
N ASN A 448 -2.15 -31.53 9.39
CA ASN A 448 -3.35 -30.83 9.86
C ASN A 448 -3.17 -29.30 9.90
N LEU A 449 -1.99 -28.81 10.30
CA LEU A 449 -1.69 -27.38 10.32
C LEU A 449 -1.48 -26.84 8.91
N LEU A 450 -0.80 -27.60 8.04
CA LEU A 450 -0.67 -27.24 6.63
C LEU A 450 -2.03 -27.18 5.92
N ALA A 451 -2.92 -28.14 6.19
CA ALA A 451 -4.27 -28.16 5.64
C ALA A 451 -5.11 -26.95 6.13
N ALA A 452 -5.00 -26.61 7.41
CA ALA A 452 -5.63 -25.40 7.95
C ALA A 452 -5.07 -24.13 7.28
N HIS A 453 -3.76 -24.07 7.05
CA HIS A 453 -3.14 -22.95 6.35
C HIS A 453 -3.63 -22.83 4.90
N PHE A 454 -3.66 -23.93 4.15
CA PHE A 454 -4.19 -23.95 2.77
C PHE A 454 -5.67 -23.59 2.72
N SER A 455 -6.45 -23.99 3.73
CA SER A 455 -7.86 -23.61 3.89
C SER A 455 -8.00 -22.09 4.05
N LEU A 456 -7.18 -21.45 4.89
CA LEU A 456 -7.19 -19.99 5.09
C LEU A 456 -6.78 -19.23 3.83
N MET A 457 -5.91 -19.83 2.99
CA MET A 457 -5.53 -19.32 1.68
C MET A 457 -6.59 -19.56 0.59
N GLY A 458 -7.72 -20.20 0.91
CA GLY A 458 -8.80 -20.46 -0.03
C GLY A 458 -8.45 -21.50 -1.10
N LEU A 459 -7.47 -22.36 -0.83
CA LEU A 459 -7.03 -23.42 -1.73
C LEU A 459 -7.89 -24.67 -1.58
N ARG A 460 -8.08 -25.43 -2.66
CA ARG A 460 -8.73 -26.75 -2.66
C ARG A 460 -7.77 -27.82 -3.14
N ARG A 461 -8.08 -29.08 -2.85
CA ARG A 461 -7.21 -30.23 -3.22
C ARG A 461 -7.08 -30.37 -4.73
N GLU A 462 -8.14 -30.00 -5.46
CA GLU A 462 -8.25 -30.07 -6.90
C GLU A 462 -7.65 -28.87 -7.63
N ASP A 463 -7.29 -27.78 -6.94
CA ASP A 463 -6.73 -26.59 -7.59
C ASP A 463 -5.37 -26.92 -8.24
N ALA A 464 -5.07 -26.25 -9.35
CA ALA A 464 -3.75 -26.24 -9.97
C ALA A 464 -2.92 -25.10 -9.37
N LEU A 465 -1.96 -25.45 -8.52
CA LEU A 465 -1.13 -24.49 -7.82
C LEU A 465 0.13 -24.14 -8.62
N VAL A 466 0.34 -22.86 -8.90
CA VAL A 466 1.58 -22.34 -9.51
C VAL A 466 2.32 -21.48 -8.49
N VAL A 467 3.54 -21.90 -8.15
CA VAL A 467 4.35 -21.23 -7.13
C VAL A 467 5.41 -20.36 -7.80
N ILE A 468 5.38 -19.07 -7.47
CA ILE A 468 6.31 -18.04 -7.93
C ILE A 468 7.37 -17.83 -6.84
N TRP A 469 8.63 -17.90 -7.24
CA TRP A 469 9.78 -17.65 -6.39
C TRP A 469 10.55 -16.41 -6.84
N GLY A 470 11.26 -15.80 -5.88
CA GLY A 470 12.14 -14.66 -6.11
C GLY A 470 13.55 -15.10 -6.49
N ASP A 471 14.47 -15.03 -5.52
CA ASP A 471 15.89 -15.39 -5.68
C ASP A 471 16.18 -16.87 -5.42
N LYS A 472 15.34 -17.54 -4.65
CA LYS A 472 15.55 -18.89 -4.12
C LYS A 472 14.47 -19.86 -4.59
N ILE A 473 14.82 -20.75 -5.50
CA ILE A 473 13.90 -21.79 -5.97
C ILE A 473 13.54 -22.79 -4.85
N GLN A 474 14.44 -22.98 -3.88
CA GLN A 474 14.17 -23.85 -2.74
C GLN A 474 12.94 -23.41 -1.92
N ASP A 475 12.58 -22.13 -1.94
CA ASP A 475 11.38 -21.62 -1.26
C ASP A 475 10.12 -22.20 -1.94
N ALA A 476 10.09 -22.23 -3.29
CA ALA A 476 8.99 -22.82 -4.05
C ALA A 476 8.94 -24.35 -3.91
N THR A 477 10.08 -25.03 -3.90
CA THR A 477 10.10 -26.49 -3.72
C THR A 477 9.74 -26.89 -2.29
N LEU A 478 9.95 -26.04 -1.29
CA LEU A 478 9.49 -26.26 0.07
C LEU A 478 7.96 -26.14 0.20
N VAL A 479 7.31 -25.22 -0.54
CA VAL A 479 5.85 -25.27 -0.73
C VAL A 479 5.45 -26.59 -1.39
N GLY A 480 6.23 -27.05 -2.37
CA GLY A 480 6.10 -28.38 -2.95
C GLY A 480 6.11 -29.51 -1.92
N MET A 481 6.97 -29.45 -0.90
CA MET A 481 6.97 -30.45 0.19
C MET A 481 5.68 -30.40 1.02
N ALA A 482 5.12 -29.20 1.24
CA ALA A 482 3.80 -29.06 1.88
C ALA A 482 2.70 -29.68 1.01
N CYS A 483 2.74 -29.47 -0.31
CA CYS A 483 1.86 -30.12 -1.27
C CYS A 483 1.98 -31.65 -1.20
N GLU A 484 3.19 -32.20 -1.25
CA GLU A 484 3.44 -33.64 -1.16
C GLU A 484 2.92 -34.24 0.16
N ARG A 485 3.17 -33.58 1.30
CA ARG A 485 2.66 -33.99 2.62
C ARG A 485 1.14 -33.96 2.69
N LEU A 486 0.49 -33.04 1.99
CA LEU A 486 -0.97 -32.93 1.88
C LEU A 486 -1.58 -33.81 0.78
N GLY A 487 -0.76 -34.52 -0.01
CA GLY A 487 -1.21 -35.29 -1.17
C GLY A 487 -1.72 -34.42 -2.34
N HIS A 488 -1.35 -33.14 -2.37
CA HIS A 488 -1.69 -32.19 -3.44
C HIS A 488 -0.78 -32.43 -4.66
N ARG A 489 -1.29 -33.13 -5.68
CA ARG A 489 -0.47 -33.53 -6.84
C ARG A 489 -0.38 -32.49 -7.96
N ARG A 490 -1.30 -31.53 -7.99
CA ARG A 490 -1.41 -30.52 -9.06
C ARG A 490 -0.69 -29.23 -8.69
N TYR A 491 0.63 -29.31 -8.48
CA TYR A 491 1.46 -28.13 -8.29
C TYR A 491 2.63 -28.06 -9.27
N ALA A 492 3.00 -26.83 -9.62
CA ALA A 492 4.13 -26.50 -10.48
C ALA A 492 4.87 -25.27 -9.95
N VAL A 493 6.15 -25.16 -10.30
CA VAL A 493 6.95 -23.95 -10.05
C VAL A 493 7.05 -23.13 -11.33
N LEU A 494 6.99 -21.79 -11.20
CA LEU A 494 7.18 -20.91 -12.35
C LEU A 494 8.66 -20.92 -12.76
N ARG A 495 8.95 -21.40 -13.97
CA ARG A 495 10.31 -21.46 -14.49
C ARG A 495 10.88 -20.04 -14.62
N GLY A 496 12.02 -19.78 -13.99
CA GLY A 496 12.65 -18.45 -13.98
C GLY A 496 12.07 -17.46 -12.96
N GLY A 497 11.06 -17.88 -12.19
CA GLY A 497 10.48 -17.09 -11.11
C GLY A 497 9.86 -15.77 -11.56
N PHE A 498 9.71 -14.85 -10.61
CA PHE A 498 9.16 -13.52 -10.88
C PHE A 498 10.07 -12.67 -11.78
N VAL A 499 11.40 -12.84 -11.66
CA VAL A 499 12.38 -12.05 -12.42
C VAL A 499 12.19 -12.27 -13.93
N LYS A 500 11.99 -13.52 -14.36
CA LYS A 500 11.68 -13.82 -15.76
C LYS A 500 10.35 -13.19 -16.17
N TRP A 501 9.29 -13.35 -15.37
CA TRP A 501 7.97 -12.76 -15.64
C TRP A 501 8.05 -11.24 -15.89
N GLN A 502 8.78 -10.53 -15.03
CA GLN A 502 9.00 -9.10 -15.14
C GLN A 502 9.86 -8.74 -16.37
N SER A 503 10.93 -9.49 -16.64
CA SER A 503 11.81 -9.24 -17.80
C SER A 503 11.07 -9.38 -19.14
N GLU A 504 10.05 -10.24 -19.18
CA GLU A 504 9.18 -10.44 -20.34
C GLU A 504 8.05 -9.39 -20.43
N LYS A 505 8.05 -8.38 -19.55
CA LYS A 505 7.06 -7.28 -19.49
C LYS A 505 5.62 -7.77 -19.42
N ARG A 506 5.39 -8.87 -18.69
CA ARG A 506 4.05 -9.44 -18.50
C ARG A 506 3.23 -8.59 -17.51
N PRO A 507 1.88 -8.71 -17.55
CA PRO A 507 1.01 -7.94 -16.67
C PRO A 507 1.39 -8.10 -15.20
N LEU A 508 1.31 -7.00 -14.46
CA LEU A 508 1.49 -6.94 -13.01
C LEU A 508 0.23 -6.33 -12.39
N ASP A 509 -0.03 -6.74 -11.16
CA ASP A 509 -1.09 -6.21 -10.31
C ASP A 509 -0.48 -5.74 -8.98
N THR A 510 -1.16 -4.81 -8.31
CA THR A 510 -0.83 -4.32 -6.96
C THR A 510 -2.01 -4.48 -6.00
N GLY A 511 -3.19 -4.87 -6.50
CA GLY A 511 -4.37 -5.16 -5.69
C GLY A 511 -4.17 -6.41 -4.83
N LEU A 512 -4.57 -6.34 -3.56
CA LEU A 512 -4.53 -7.51 -2.68
C LEU A 512 -5.74 -8.41 -2.98
N PRO A 513 -5.53 -9.68 -3.36
CA PRO A 513 -6.63 -10.60 -3.67
C PRO A 513 -7.46 -10.90 -2.41
N VAL A 514 -8.78 -10.87 -2.55
CA VAL A 514 -9.70 -11.26 -1.48
C VAL A 514 -9.79 -12.78 -1.43
N VAL A 515 -9.34 -13.36 -0.33
CA VAL A 515 -9.39 -14.81 -0.10
C VAL A 515 -10.64 -15.18 0.68
N THR A 516 -11.40 -16.15 0.18
CA THR A 516 -12.46 -16.81 0.94
C THR A 516 -11.92 -18.14 1.45
N PRO A 517 -11.89 -18.38 2.76
CA PRO A 517 -11.43 -19.66 3.28
C PRO A 517 -12.22 -20.85 2.73
N THR A 518 -11.54 -21.94 2.46
CA THR A 518 -12.08 -23.20 1.96
C THR A 518 -12.00 -24.29 3.04
N SER A 519 -12.43 -25.50 2.71
CA SER A 519 -12.16 -26.69 3.51
C SER A 519 -11.12 -27.54 2.77
N TYR A 520 -9.88 -27.50 3.24
CA TYR A 520 -8.80 -28.34 2.71
C TYR A 520 -8.65 -29.60 3.58
N PRO A 521 -8.82 -30.81 3.03
CA PRO A 521 -8.73 -32.05 3.80
C PRO A 521 -7.29 -32.41 4.17
N ALA A 522 -7.03 -32.60 5.46
CA ALA A 522 -5.79 -33.20 5.95
C ALA A 522 -5.78 -34.72 5.64
N PRO A 523 -4.66 -35.28 5.15
CA PRO A 523 -4.48 -36.73 5.06
C PRO A 523 -4.55 -37.40 6.44
N GLU A 524 -5.16 -38.59 6.50
CA GLU A 524 -5.26 -39.38 7.74
C GLU A 524 -3.95 -40.10 8.09
N THR A 525 -3.13 -40.39 7.08
CA THR A 525 -1.84 -41.08 7.23
C THR A 525 -0.68 -40.09 7.24
N ALA A 526 0.31 -40.32 8.10
CA ALA A 526 1.59 -39.64 8.00
C ALA A 526 2.22 -39.82 6.61
N ASP A 527 3.02 -38.85 6.16
CA ASP A 527 3.66 -38.94 4.86
C ASP A 527 4.72 -40.06 4.82
N ALA A 528 4.86 -40.70 3.67
CA ALA A 528 5.73 -41.86 3.48
C ALA A 528 7.18 -41.50 3.11
N PHE A 529 7.47 -40.20 2.94
CA PHE A 529 8.75 -39.72 2.42
C PHE A 529 9.63 -39.05 3.48
N THR A 530 9.07 -38.51 4.56
CA THR A 530 9.85 -37.89 5.65
C THR A 530 10.48 -38.98 6.51
N VAL A 531 11.77 -38.87 6.79
CA VAL A 531 12.51 -39.84 7.62
C VAL A 531 13.03 -39.21 8.90
N THR A 532 13.16 -40.03 9.93
CA THR A 532 13.75 -39.68 11.24
C THR A 532 15.27 -39.92 11.25
N ALA A 533 15.99 -39.28 12.18
CA ALA A 533 17.42 -39.53 12.38
C ALA A 533 17.75 -41.02 12.57
N ARG A 534 16.87 -41.79 13.23
CA ARG A 534 17.05 -43.24 13.43
C ARG A 534 16.97 -44.01 12.11
N GLU A 535 16.07 -43.62 11.22
CA GLU A 535 15.96 -44.25 9.90
C GLU A 535 17.12 -43.88 8.98
N VAL A 536 17.64 -42.66 9.10
CA VAL A 536 18.87 -42.24 8.43
C VAL A 536 20.06 -43.09 8.94
N LEU A 537 20.21 -43.23 10.26
CA LEU A 537 21.23 -44.10 10.87
C LEU A 537 21.10 -45.55 10.40
N ALA A 538 19.88 -46.08 10.31
CA ALA A 538 19.62 -47.43 9.81
C ALA A 538 19.86 -47.58 8.30
N ALA A 539 19.91 -46.49 7.54
CA ALA A 539 20.23 -46.50 6.11
C ALA A 539 21.73 -46.38 5.83
N MET A 540 22.52 -45.91 6.80
CA MET A 540 23.97 -45.79 6.68
C MET A 540 24.62 -47.14 6.37
N GLY A 541 25.51 -47.16 5.38
CA GLY A 541 26.27 -48.35 4.99
C GLY A 541 25.47 -49.46 4.28
N LYS A 542 24.16 -49.28 4.05
CA LYS A 542 23.38 -50.24 3.27
C LYS A 542 23.74 -50.16 1.79
N THR A 543 24.19 -51.27 1.23
CA THR A 543 24.51 -51.39 -0.21
C THR A 543 23.29 -51.00 -1.06
N GLY A 544 23.51 -50.09 -2.01
CA GLY A 544 22.46 -49.62 -2.93
C GLY A 544 21.56 -48.49 -2.39
N SER A 545 21.69 -48.11 -1.12
CA SER A 545 21.06 -46.89 -0.55
C SER A 545 22.03 -45.72 -0.64
N VAL A 546 21.53 -44.54 -1.01
CA VAL A 546 22.35 -43.32 -1.11
C VAL A 546 21.81 -42.26 -0.15
N ILE A 547 22.70 -41.66 0.64
CA ILE A 547 22.37 -40.48 1.45
C ILE A 547 23.03 -39.30 0.75
N LEU A 548 22.23 -38.32 0.31
CA LEU A 548 22.70 -37.11 -0.36
C LEU A 548 22.72 -35.95 0.63
N ASP A 549 23.92 -35.41 0.87
CA ASP A 549 24.11 -34.16 1.59
C ASP A 549 24.22 -33.03 0.57
N VAL A 550 23.18 -32.18 0.51
CA VAL A 550 23.10 -31.12 -0.49
C VAL A 550 23.65 -29.78 -0.01
N ARG A 551 24.33 -29.75 1.14
CA ARG A 551 24.98 -28.53 1.64
C ARG A 551 26.22 -28.19 0.79
N PRO A 552 26.69 -26.93 0.82
CA PRO A 552 27.97 -26.57 0.24
C PRO A 552 29.12 -27.42 0.82
N ALA A 553 30.13 -27.72 0.01
CA ALA A 553 31.21 -28.65 0.35
C ALA A 553 31.96 -28.28 1.64
N ASP A 554 32.11 -26.99 1.95
CA ASP A 554 32.76 -26.54 3.20
C ASP A 554 32.03 -26.99 4.47
N TYR A 555 30.71 -27.09 4.43
CA TYR A 555 29.91 -27.58 5.56
C TYR A 555 29.99 -29.10 5.66
N TYR A 556 29.97 -29.79 4.52
CA TYR A 556 30.12 -31.24 4.44
C TYR A 556 31.48 -31.70 4.99
N THR A 557 32.57 -31.06 4.57
CA THR A 557 33.94 -31.38 5.04
C THR A 557 34.17 -31.03 6.50
N GLY A 558 33.35 -30.14 7.07
CA GLY A 558 33.46 -29.63 8.43
C GLY A 558 34.35 -28.39 8.59
N ARG A 559 34.86 -27.83 7.47
CA ARG A 559 35.63 -26.57 7.48
C ARG A 559 34.79 -25.38 7.95
N LYS A 560 33.51 -25.36 7.60
CA LYS A 560 32.50 -24.43 8.14
C LYS A 560 31.54 -25.19 9.05
N ARG A 561 31.13 -24.56 10.15
CA ARG A 561 30.09 -25.07 11.04
C ARG A 561 29.25 -23.92 11.56
N ASP A 562 27.94 -24.08 11.47
CA ASP A 562 26.95 -23.22 12.14
C ASP A 562 26.27 -23.96 13.31
N GLU A 563 26.46 -25.28 13.39
CA GLU A 563 25.88 -26.16 14.40
C GLU A 563 26.95 -26.66 15.38
N ALA A 564 26.52 -27.29 16.47
CA ALA A 564 27.40 -27.78 17.53
C ALA A 564 28.56 -28.68 17.02
N ARG A 565 28.32 -29.44 15.94
CA ARG A 565 29.30 -30.31 15.30
C ARG A 565 29.39 -29.99 13.80
N GLY A 566 30.62 -29.83 13.32
CA GLY A 566 30.94 -29.73 11.88
C GLY A 566 31.14 -31.12 11.28
N GLY A 567 30.98 -31.23 9.96
CA GLY A 567 31.09 -32.51 9.24
C GLY A 567 29.76 -32.92 8.61
N HIS A 568 29.61 -34.21 8.31
CA HIS A 568 28.46 -34.80 7.62
C HIS A 568 28.10 -36.18 8.20
N VAL A 569 26.95 -36.70 7.75
CA VAL A 569 26.48 -38.05 8.07
C VAL A 569 27.42 -39.06 7.40
N PRO A 570 28.07 -39.99 8.13
CA PRO A 570 29.03 -40.90 7.52
C PRO A 570 28.44 -41.71 6.35
N GLY A 571 29.18 -41.78 5.24
CA GLY A 571 28.73 -42.44 4.02
C GLY A 571 27.75 -41.63 3.15
N ALA A 572 27.40 -40.40 3.56
CA ALA A 572 26.68 -39.48 2.68
C ALA A 572 27.58 -39.02 1.53
N VAL A 573 26.97 -38.77 0.38
CA VAL A 573 27.62 -38.23 -0.81
C VAL A 573 27.27 -36.75 -0.91
N ASN A 574 28.27 -35.88 -1.04
CA ASN A 574 28.01 -34.45 -1.20
C ASN A 574 27.60 -34.11 -2.63
N ARG A 575 26.44 -33.48 -2.78
CA ARG A 575 25.99 -32.89 -4.05
C ARG A 575 25.29 -31.56 -3.77
N PRO A 576 26.04 -30.44 -3.72
CA PRO A 576 25.48 -29.13 -3.39
C PRO A 576 24.25 -28.78 -4.26
N PHE A 577 23.19 -28.28 -3.62
CA PHE A 577 21.96 -27.86 -4.30
C PHE A 577 22.21 -26.77 -5.36
N SER A 578 23.28 -25.98 -5.18
CA SER A 578 23.69 -24.93 -6.12
C SER A 578 24.00 -25.47 -7.50
N ASP A 579 24.49 -26.71 -7.62
CA ASP A 579 24.93 -27.23 -8.93
C ASP A 579 23.75 -27.75 -9.77
N ASP A 580 22.52 -27.72 -9.24
CA ASP A 580 21.27 -27.95 -9.99
C ASP A 580 20.75 -26.68 -10.69
N VAL A 581 21.27 -25.51 -10.33
CA VAL A 581 20.79 -24.21 -10.80
C VAL A 581 21.73 -23.65 -11.85
N ALA A 582 21.18 -23.23 -12.99
CA ALA A 582 21.85 -22.43 -13.99
C ALA A 582 21.57 -20.95 -13.75
N LYS A 583 22.62 -20.15 -13.54
CA LYS A 583 22.52 -18.69 -13.46
C LYS A 583 22.62 -18.11 -14.87
N GLY A 584 21.52 -17.59 -15.39
CA GLY A 584 21.52 -16.81 -16.63
C GLY A 584 21.88 -15.36 -16.37
N ASP A 585 22.01 -14.58 -17.45
CA ASP A 585 22.37 -13.16 -17.38
C ASP A 585 21.30 -12.31 -16.66
N THR A 586 20.03 -12.70 -16.77
CA THR A 586 18.89 -11.95 -16.22
C THR A 586 18.16 -12.68 -15.10
N PHE A 587 18.02 -14.00 -15.18
CA PHE A 587 17.31 -14.82 -14.20
C PHE A 587 17.95 -16.19 -14.04
N SER A 588 17.69 -16.84 -12.90
CA SER A 588 18.15 -18.21 -12.63
C SER A 588 17.08 -19.24 -13.00
N THR A 589 17.50 -20.43 -13.41
CA THR A 589 16.61 -21.57 -13.71
C THR A 589 17.21 -22.87 -13.19
N LEU A 590 16.39 -23.92 -13.05
CA LEU A 590 16.97 -25.26 -12.97
C LEU A 590 17.68 -25.57 -14.29
N LYS A 591 18.78 -26.32 -14.18
CA LYS A 591 19.49 -26.82 -15.34
C LYS A 591 18.58 -27.70 -16.20
N PRO A 592 18.88 -27.86 -17.50
CA PRO A 592 18.13 -28.75 -18.37
C PRO A 592 17.99 -30.16 -17.78
N VAL A 593 16.81 -30.76 -17.93
CA VAL A 593 16.48 -32.08 -17.37
C VAL A 593 17.53 -33.13 -17.71
N GLN A 594 18.08 -33.11 -18.93
CA GLN A 594 19.12 -34.04 -19.35
C GLN A 594 20.43 -33.87 -18.57
N GLU A 595 20.87 -32.64 -18.33
CA GLU A 595 22.09 -32.37 -17.56
C GLU A 595 21.93 -32.81 -16.10
N LEU A 596 20.75 -32.57 -15.51
CA LEU A 596 20.42 -33.07 -14.18
C LEU A 596 20.41 -34.61 -14.16
N ALA A 597 19.78 -35.25 -15.15
CA ALA A 597 19.74 -36.72 -15.26
C ALA A 597 21.14 -37.32 -15.31
N ASP A 598 22.03 -36.78 -16.15
CA ASP A 598 23.41 -37.24 -16.31
C ASP A 598 24.23 -37.01 -15.03
N ALA A 599 23.98 -35.92 -14.31
CA ALA A 599 24.64 -35.63 -13.04
C ALA A 599 24.21 -36.61 -11.93
N TYR A 600 22.90 -36.87 -11.79
CA TYR A 600 22.38 -37.75 -10.74
C TYR A 600 22.59 -39.23 -11.03
N ALA A 601 22.67 -39.66 -12.29
CA ALA A 601 23.01 -41.04 -12.67
C ALA A 601 24.42 -41.48 -12.23
N LYS A 602 25.34 -40.52 -12.03
CA LYS A 602 26.69 -40.79 -11.50
C LYS A 602 26.71 -41.07 -10.00
N LEU A 603 25.68 -40.61 -9.29
CA LEU A 603 25.61 -40.65 -7.83
C LEU A 603 24.63 -41.73 -7.33
N ILE A 604 23.55 -41.94 -8.08
CA ILE A 604 22.46 -42.84 -7.71
C ILE A 604 22.43 -44.00 -8.71
N PRO A 605 22.61 -45.27 -8.27
CA PRO A 605 22.75 -46.41 -9.18
C PRO A 605 21.57 -46.65 -10.12
N SER A 606 20.34 -46.36 -9.67
CA SER A 606 19.13 -46.54 -10.46
C SER A 606 18.01 -45.60 -9.96
N LYS A 607 16.97 -45.39 -10.78
CA LYS A 607 15.80 -44.58 -10.39
C LYS A 607 14.99 -45.17 -9.24
N ASP A 608 15.14 -46.47 -8.97
CA ASP A 608 14.49 -47.21 -7.88
C ASP A 608 15.43 -47.42 -6.68
N SER A 609 16.64 -46.86 -6.70
CA SER A 609 17.54 -46.90 -5.54
C SER A 609 16.94 -46.08 -4.39
N PRO A 610 16.97 -46.58 -3.14
CA PRO A 610 16.59 -45.78 -1.98
C PRO A 610 17.53 -44.57 -1.84
N VAL A 611 16.96 -43.36 -1.87
CA VAL A 611 17.72 -42.12 -1.68
C VAL A 611 17.16 -41.38 -0.47
N ILE A 612 18.04 -40.90 0.41
CA ILE A 612 17.68 -39.95 1.47
C ILE A 612 18.38 -38.64 1.17
N VAL A 613 17.63 -37.56 1.00
CA VAL A 613 18.17 -36.21 0.76
C VAL A 613 18.08 -35.40 2.04
N HIS A 614 19.17 -34.71 2.39
CA HIS A 614 19.20 -33.82 3.55
C HIS A 614 20.09 -32.60 3.32
N CYS A 615 19.86 -31.55 4.10
CA CYS A 615 20.73 -30.39 4.18
C CYS A 615 20.96 -30.00 5.64
N ARG A 616 20.85 -28.71 5.98
CA ARG A 616 20.87 -28.22 7.37
C ARG A 616 19.52 -28.39 8.07
N THR A 617 18.46 -27.83 7.50
CA THR A 617 17.08 -27.79 8.08
C THR A 617 16.01 -28.18 7.05
N GLY A 618 16.32 -29.09 6.13
CA GLY A 618 15.37 -29.57 5.12
C GLY A 618 15.09 -28.63 3.93
N HIS A 619 15.31 -27.32 4.08
CA HIS A 619 14.95 -26.31 3.08
C HIS A 619 15.63 -26.54 1.71
N GLN A 620 16.97 -26.52 1.62
CA GLN A 620 17.67 -26.78 0.35
C GLN A 620 17.47 -28.22 -0.16
N ALA A 621 17.26 -29.18 0.74
CA ALA A 621 16.97 -30.56 0.38
C ALA A 621 15.63 -30.71 -0.36
N SER A 622 14.67 -29.81 -0.13
CA SER A 622 13.41 -29.78 -0.90
C SER A 622 13.64 -29.59 -2.40
N GLN A 623 14.66 -28.81 -2.79
CA GLN A 623 14.99 -28.56 -4.19
C GLN A 623 15.45 -29.85 -4.87
N THR A 624 16.43 -30.54 -4.28
CA THR A 624 16.93 -31.81 -4.84
C THR A 624 15.87 -32.90 -4.77
N TYR A 625 15.02 -32.94 -3.73
CA TYR A 625 13.86 -33.83 -3.68
C TYR A 625 12.92 -33.58 -4.87
N PHE A 626 12.58 -32.32 -5.15
CA PHE A 626 11.75 -31.93 -6.29
C PHE A 626 12.39 -32.34 -7.62
N VAL A 627 13.69 -32.09 -7.82
CA VAL A 627 14.41 -32.50 -9.04
C VAL A 627 14.36 -34.01 -9.23
N LEU A 628 14.72 -34.79 -8.21
CA LEU A 628 14.74 -36.25 -8.32
C LEU A 628 13.35 -36.82 -8.59
N THR A 629 12.32 -36.36 -7.87
CA THR A 629 10.98 -36.95 -7.94
C THR A 629 10.16 -36.42 -9.12
N ARG A 630 10.05 -35.10 -9.27
CA ARG A 630 9.12 -34.44 -10.20
C ARG A 630 9.71 -34.26 -11.60
N LEU A 631 11.03 -34.07 -11.72
CA LEU A 631 11.70 -33.87 -13.03
C LEU A 631 12.32 -35.16 -13.57
N LEU A 632 12.99 -35.94 -12.71
CA LEU A 632 13.76 -37.10 -13.14
C LEU A 632 13.04 -38.44 -12.94
N GLY A 633 11.99 -38.49 -12.12
CA GLY A 633 11.17 -39.67 -11.91
C GLY A 633 11.81 -40.75 -11.04
N TYR A 634 12.63 -40.38 -10.06
CA TYR A 634 13.10 -41.30 -9.02
C TYR A 634 11.94 -41.66 -8.08
N SER A 635 11.75 -42.95 -7.83
CA SER A 635 10.55 -43.49 -7.16
C SER A 635 10.70 -43.65 -5.65
N ARG A 636 11.95 -43.73 -5.14
CA ARG A 636 12.26 -44.06 -3.73
C ARG A 636 13.11 -42.99 -3.04
N VAL A 637 12.72 -41.73 -3.23
CA VAL A 637 13.36 -40.58 -2.58
C VAL A 637 12.66 -40.29 -1.25
N ARG A 638 13.44 -40.12 -0.20
CA ARG A 638 13.01 -39.74 1.14
C ARG A 638 13.72 -38.47 1.57
N TRP A 639 13.07 -37.68 2.41
CA TRP A 639 13.52 -36.37 2.86
C TRP A 639 13.78 -36.38 4.36
N TYR A 640 15.00 -36.04 4.75
CA TYR A 640 15.33 -35.84 6.16
C TYR A 640 15.19 -34.34 6.49
N ASP A 641 13.97 -33.94 6.86
CA ASP A 641 13.56 -32.56 7.14
C ASP A 641 14.41 -31.92 8.25
N ALA A 642 14.61 -32.64 9.35
CA ALA A 642 15.39 -32.18 10.50
C ALA A 642 16.89 -31.94 10.19
N GLY A 643 17.40 -32.65 9.18
CA GLY A 643 18.70 -32.42 8.58
C GLY A 643 19.89 -32.47 9.56
N TRP A 644 20.93 -31.74 9.21
CA TRP A 644 22.16 -31.65 10.02
C TRP A 644 21.93 -30.98 11.36
N THR A 645 20.95 -30.08 11.51
CA THR A 645 20.68 -29.41 12.79
C THR A 645 20.29 -30.42 13.87
N GLU A 646 19.35 -31.34 13.60
CA GLU A 646 19.05 -32.43 14.54
C GLU A 646 20.24 -33.38 14.69
N TRP A 647 20.86 -33.77 13.56
CA TRP A 647 21.94 -34.75 13.60
C TRP A 647 23.09 -34.26 14.47
N ALA A 648 23.56 -33.03 14.26
CA ALA A 648 24.66 -32.41 14.99
C ALA A 648 24.35 -32.18 16.47
N ALA A 649 23.09 -31.97 16.84
CA ALA A 649 22.67 -31.78 18.22
C ALA A 649 22.66 -33.09 19.06
N ARG A 650 22.62 -34.26 18.41
CA ARG A 650 22.54 -35.58 19.04
C ARG A 650 23.92 -36.24 19.19
N PRO A 651 24.60 -36.15 20.34
CA PRO A 651 25.98 -36.61 20.52
C PRO A 651 26.17 -38.11 20.25
N GLU A 652 25.12 -38.91 20.39
CA GLU A 652 25.11 -40.35 20.14
C GLU A 652 25.21 -40.71 18.64
N LEU A 653 24.92 -39.77 17.74
CA LEU A 653 24.97 -40.01 16.30
C LEU A 653 26.39 -39.80 15.75
N PRO A 654 26.86 -40.67 14.84
CA PRO A 654 28.22 -40.61 14.32
C PRO A 654 28.39 -39.44 13.34
N VAL A 655 29.59 -38.89 13.27
CA VAL A 655 29.95 -37.77 12.39
C VAL A 655 31.22 -38.12 11.64
N SER A 656 31.26 -37.81 10.35
CA SER A 656 32.44 -37.89 9.51
C SER A 656 32.91 -36.47 9.16
N SER A 657 34.20 -36.22 9.19
CA SER A 657 34.81 -34.94 8.80
C SER A 657 36.16 -35.18 8.14
N GLU A 658 36.53 -34.32 7.20
CA GLU A 658 37.87 -34.35 6.58
C GLU A 658 38.89 -33.54 7.40
N THR A 659 38.42 -32.80 8.41
CA THR A 659 39.25 -32.08 9.37
C THR A 659 39.22 -32.84 10.71
N PRO A 660 40.36 -33.13 11.37
CA PRO A 660 40.36 -33.76 12.69
C PRO A 660 39.58 -32.90 13.69
N MET A 661 38.63 -33.49 14.43
CA MET A 661 37.99 -32.77 15.53
C MET A 661 39.06 -32.50 16.61
N PRO A 662 39.17 -31.28 17.17
CA PRO A 662 39.95 -31.09 18.38
C PRO A 662 39.35 -31.99 19.48
N GLU A 663 40.20 -32.77 20.16
CA GLU A 663 39.78 -33.60 21.29
C GLU A 663 38.93 -32.78 22.26
N ALA A 664 37.74 -33.29 22.58
CA ALA A 664 36.90 -32.70 23.61
C ALA A 664 37.67 -32.72 24.93
N ALA A 665 37.97 -31.53 25.48
CA ALA A 665 38.50 -31.42 26.83
C ALA A 665 37.50 -32.08 27.80
N LYS A 666 38.00 -33.08 28.54
CA LYS A 666 37.27 -33.91 29.50
C LYS A 666 36.60 -33.12 30.61
#